data_AF-A0A2N6DPI4-F1
#
_entry.id   AF-A0A2N6DPI4-F1
#
_cell.length_a   1.000
_cell.length_b   1.000
_cell.length_c   1.000
_cell.angle_alpha   90.00
_cell.angle_beta   90.00
_cell.angle_gamma   90.00
#
_symmetry.space_group_name_H-M   'P 1'
#
loop_
_entity.id
_entity.type
_entity.pdbx_description
1 polymer ?
#
loop_
_entity_poly.entity_id
_entity_poly.type
_entity_poly.pdbx_seq_one_letter_code
_entity_poly.pdbx_strand_id
1 'polypeptide(L)'
;MLREFLEICQGNVLAEKTSDFASYLRWLSQQNESQALAFWQQALSGTKDQLLFPQCQGKSSTGQVAALERLLPGAELAKLRNAVGTDGLTLNTLLVAAWAVVLHAVTQRDELLFGTTVSGRPAELTGMAEIVGLFINTLPMPVRIAGSEGTLTNLAQAIQEWNLETAHFQHINLAQIQAETGHGHFDHLLIFENYPLGDGIRELLAGRSSQVRVKDVRFFEHTHYPLEIVILPGESLEMIFRYNAELLHAGQVAPLADSLLAVLRQYLAQPESQVGELAQVCSTMPIGIEPSTPKDSTLPTGAVQAGTGKASAEELKLATLFARILETKHFGVEDNFFQHGGHSLKVVRLSGLIWQELAREVPLKLIYANPTPRTLNKVLSVGQSGSLLDLRPFPEAASYPLTEGQKGLWLHQQLSKDSCAYNTLGSYQLEGPLDLNALKRALDALVDRHASLRTRFLTESGEPRQQVCASGAAPLEIVELGEQPNAEQKLKEQILSRLTEPFDLQQIPLFRATLFVLGSNRHLLSLIFHHIVSDGWSDEILAKDLSRIYQAQLSGEPSGLSLLPVEYRDYALAQQEYLQGKDSVGDCRFWQQLLVETAGQPDFLHDYPRPPQRAGQGARLSISLADQADAIRQLALNSQVTPFVILHALVKLIVHAMTGASDLIVGIPSANRSHPESQGLVGYFLNLLPIRTLFNDSWRFRDLLTSINRSMLEAFDHQEYPFSRMVDDLQLPKSFNRHPLFDIMIVFHNNQPTHFELGETSCTPFFEESTACRFDLDFEFFDDRHFAGFIEYDCQLYSEETVTRLAEALLSVTRIACSDPDISMVDLSDTVIQQLGAAQQDLVAALAMPIEEDF
;
A
#
# COMPACT_ATOMS: atom_id res chain seq x y z
N MET A 1 -24.73 -0.08 -1.15
CA MET A 1 -24.00 -0.79 -0.08
C MET A 1 -24.88 -1.07 1.14
N LEU A 2 -25.30 -0.08 1.94
CA LEU A 2 -26.05 -0.36 3.18
C LEU A 2 -27.40 -1.09 2.96
N ARG A 3 -28.15 -0.73 1.90
CA ARG A 3 -29.38 -1.44 1.50
C ARG A 3 -29.11 -2.93 1.20
N GLU A 4 -28.10 -3.20 0.38
CA GLU A 4 -27.69 -4.56 0.00
C GLU A 4 -27.22 -5.39 1.20
N PHE A 5 -26.49 -4.77 2.12
CA PHE A 5 -26.10 -5.39 3.39
C PHE A 5 -27.32 -5.78 4.23
N LEU A 6 -28.31 -4.90 4.34
CA LEU A 6 -29.55 -5.17 5.09
C LEU A 6 -30.40 -6.26 4.41
N GLU A 7 -30.43 -6.32 3.08
CA GLU A 7 -31.07 -7.40 2.32
C GLU A 7 -30.37 -8.75 2.54
N ILE A 8 -29.03 -8.80 2.52
CA ILE A 8 -28.24 -10.00 2.88
C ILE A 8 -28.53 -10.43 4.33
N CYS A 9 -28.56 -9.49 5.28
CA CYS A 9 -28.88 -9.80 6.68
C CYS A 9 -30.33 -10.30 6.89
N GLN A 10 -31.23 -10.08 5.94
CA GLN A 10 -32.58 -10.64 5.92
C GLN A 10 -32.66 -12.00 5.20
N GLY A 11 -31.55 -12.52 4.67
CA GLY A 11 -31.49 -13.77 3.92
C GLY A 11 -31.94 -13.64 2.46
N ASN A 12 -32.10 -12.41 1.94
CA ASN A 12 -32.46 -12.18 0.55
C ASN A 12 -31.23 -12.31 -0.35
N VAL A 13 -31.40 -12.96 -1.51
CA VAL A 13 -30.36 -13.02 -2.55
C VAL A 13 -30.44 -11.75 -3.39
N LEU A 14 -29.33 -11.00 -3.46
CA LEU A 14 -29.24 -9.79 -4.28
C LEU A 14 -29.36 -10.12 -5.77
N ALA A 15 -30.02 -9.25 -6.53
CA ALA A 15 -30.08 -9.37 -7.98
C ALA A 15 -28.69 -9.15 -8.61
N GLU A 16 -28.39 -9.92 -9.65
CA GLU A 16 -27.14 -9.80 -10.41
C GLU A 16 -27.11 -8.46 -11.18
N LYS A 17 -26.09 -7.63 -10.94
CA LYS A 17 -26.02 -6.29 -11.52
C LYS A 17 -25.62 -6.35 -12.98
N THR A 18 -26.38 -5.66 -13.82
CA THR A 18 -26.19 -5.62 -15.28
C THR A 18 -25.10 -4.66 -15.75
N SER A 19 -24.45 -3.91 -14.85
CA SER A 19 -23.32 -3.02 -15.16
C SER A 19 -22.43 -2.78 -13.94
N ASP A 20 -21.15 -2.50 -14.19
CA ASP A 20 -20.05 -2.43 -13.22
C ASP A 20 -19.22 -1.14 -13.35
N PHE A 21 -18.37 -0.83 -12.36
CA PHE A 21 -17.53 0.39 -12.41
C PHE A 21 -16.56 0.37 -13.62
N ALA A 22 -16.13 -0.83 -14.04
CA ALA A 22 -15.32 -0.98 -15.24
C ALA A 22 -16.07 -0.59 -16.53
N SER A 23 -17.41 -0.64 -16.56
CA SER A 23 -18.20 -0.10 -17.69
C SER A 23 -18.11 1.42 -17.76
N TYR A 24 -18.10 2.09 -16.61
CA TYR A 24 -17.83 3.53 -16.53
C TYR A 24 -16.40 3.88 -16.94
N LEU A 25 -15.38 3.17 -16.45
CA LEU A 25 -13.99 3.40 -16.89
C LEU A 25 -13.80 3.13 -18.40
N ARG A 26 -14.50 2.12 -18.95
CA ARG A 26 -14.57 1.89 -20.40
C ARG A 26 -15.23 3.05 -21.14
N TRP A 27 -16.30 3.64 -20.61
CA TRP A 27 -16.93 4.83 -21.20
C TRP A 27 -16.03 6.07 -21.10
N LEU A 28 -15.37 6.28 -19.95
CA LEU A 28 -14.45 7.38 -19.69
C LEU A 28 -13.26 7.38 -20.66
N SER A 29 -12.61 6.23 -20.84
CA SER A 29 -11.51 6.04 -21.80
C SER A 29 -11.91 6.07 -23.28
N GLN A 30 -13.20 6.21 -23.59
CA GLN A 30 -13.74 6.46 -24.94
C GLN A 30 -14.07 7.94 -25.17
N GLN A 31 -13.96 8.79 -24.14
CA GLN A 31 -14.18 10.23 -24.28
C GLN A 31 -12.93 10.91 -24.87
N ASN A 32 -13.15 11.94 -25.68
CA ASN A 32 -12.08 12.71 -26.29
C ASN A 32 -11.55 13.77 -25.31
N GLU A 33 -10.55 13.40 -24.52
CA GLU A 33 -9.93 14.26 -23.50
C GLU A 33 -9.44 15.60 -24.06
N SER A 34 -8.78 15.60 -25.23
CA SER A 34 -8.32 16.84 -25.87
C SER A 34 -9.48 17.75 -26.30
N GLN A 35 -10.63 17.18 -26.69
CA GLN A 35 -11.83 17.95 -26.99
C GLN A 35 -12.48 18.51 -25.71
N ALA A 36 -12.47 17.75 -24.60
CA ALA A 36 -12.95 18.23 -23.31
C ALA A 36 -12.07 19.37 -22.76
N LEU A 37 -10.74 19.24 -22.84
CA LEU A 37 -9.81 20.31 -22.47
C LEU A 37 -10.00 21.57 -23.32
N ALA A 38 -10.09 21.43 -24.65
CA ALA A 38 -10.33 22.56 -25.54
C ALA A 38 -11.67 23.27 -25.24
N PHE A 39 -12.72 22.50 -24.93
CA PHE A 39 -13.99 23.05 -24.45
C PHE A 39 -13.77 23.84 -23.16
N TRP A 40 -13.19 23.27 -22.11
CA TRP A 40 -12.98 23.96 -20.84
C TRP A 40 -12.06 25.19 -20.95
N GLN A 41 -11.06 25.17 -21.84
CA GLN A 41 -10.20 26.30 -22.13
C GLN A 41 -10.97 27.47 -22.76
N GLN A 42 -11.88 27.19 -23.69
CA GLN A 42 -12.79 28.22 -24.23
C GLN A 42 -13.82 28.66 -23.17
N ALA A 43 -14.37 27.72 -22.41
CA ALA A 43 -15.46 27.91 -21.46
C ALA A 43 -15.03 28.62 -20.15
N LEU A 44 -13.72 28.73 -19.90
CA LEU A 44 -13.14 29.55 -18.83
C LEU A 44 -12.36 30.76 -19.37
N SER A 45 -12.28 30.94 -20.69
CA SER A 45 -11.56 32.07 -21.29
C SER A 45 -12.20 33.41 -20.88
N GLY A 46 -11.39 34.30 -20.31
CA GLY A 46 -11.83 35.59 -19.76
C GLY A 46 -12.27 35.54 -18.28
N THR A 47 -12.65 34.38 -17.75
CA THR A 47 -12.97 34.22 -16.32
C THR A 47 -11.68 34.15 -15.51
N LYS A 48 -11.29 35.28 -14.91
CA LYS A 48 -10.16 35.32 -13.96
C LYS A 48 -10.45 34.46 -12.73
N ASP A 49 -9.40 33.96 -12.10
CA ASP A 49 -9.51 33.29 -10.81
C ASP A 49 -10.01 34.28 -9.75
N GLN A 50 -11.09 33.90 -9.09
CA GLN A 50 -11.90 34.79 -8.27
C GLN A 50 -12.20 34.16 -6.92
N LEU A 51 -11.16 34.03 -6.11
CA LEU A 51 -11.24 33.56 -4.74
C LEU A 51 -12.17 34.46 -3.91
N LEU A 52 -13.07 33.85 -3.14
CA LEU A 52 -13.97 34.53 -2.19
C LEU A 52 -13.22 34.91 -0.90
N PHE A 53 -12.18 34.14 -0.58
CA PHE A 53 -11.31 34.25 0.58
C PHE A 53 -9.83 34.23 0.14
N PRO A 54 -9.35 35.23 -0.64
CA PRO A 54 -7.99 35.25 -1.16
C PRO A 54 -6.92 35.17 -0.05
N GLN A 55 -7.23 35.62 1.17
CA GLN A 55 -6.37 35.47 2.35
C GLN A 55 -6.10 34.02 2.80
N CYS A 56 -6.82 33.05 2.24
CA CYS A 56 -6.70 31.61 2.53
C CYS A 56 -5.84 30.86 1.49
N GLN A 57 -5.48 31.49 0.37
CA GLN A 57 -4.70 30.85 -0.70
C GLN A 57 -3.30 30.42 -0.21
N GLY A 58 -2.88 29.21 -0.58
CA GLY A 58 -1.55 28.67 -0.26
C GLY A 58 -1.33 28.24 1.21
N LYS A 59 -2.39 28.15 2.02
CA LYS A 59 -2.32 27.65 3.41
C LYS A 59 -2.75 26.18 3.48
N SER A 60 -2.21 25.43 4.45
CA SER A 60 -2.52 24.00 4.63
C SER A 60 -4.02 23.74 4.86
N SER A 61 -4.52 22.66 4.26
CA SER A 61 -5.92 22.23 4.31
C SER A 61 -6.25 21.27 5.48
N THR A 62 -5.27 21.01 6.37
CA THR A 62 -5.35 20.05 7.49
C THR A 62 -5.79 20.67 8.82
N GLY A 63 -6.68 21.68 8.79
CA GLY A 63 -7.12 22.42 9.98
C GLY A 63 -8.44 21.92 10.59
N GLN A 64 -8.75 22.38 11.81
CA GLN A 64 -9.98 22.03 12.52
C GLN A 64 -11.25 22.42 11.74
N VAL A 65 -12.19 21.48 11.56
CA VAL A 65 -13.47 21.73 10.86
C VAL A 65 -14.55 22.22 11.82
N ALA A 66 -15.28 23.25 11.42
CA ALA A 66 -16.52 23.72 12.05
C ALA A 66 -17.67 23.72 11.05
N ALA A 67 -18.92 23.73 11.55
CA ALA A 67 -20.12 23.69 10.71
C ALA A 67 -21.21 24.66 11.21
N LEU A 68 -21.98 25.22 10.27
CA LEU A 68 -23.18 26.02 10.52
C LEU A 68 -24.34 25.49 9.69
N GLU A 69 -25.47 25.20 10.34
CA GLU A 69 -26.65 24.64 9.70
C GLU A 69 -27.73 25.71 9.47
N ARG A 70 -28.45 25.59 8.34
CA ARG A 70 -29.68 26.33 8.04
C ARG A 70 -30.72 25.39 7.47
N LEU A 71 -31.99 25.68 7.75
CA LEU A 71 -33.13 24.84 7.41
C LEU A 71 -34.20 25.63 6.67
N LEU A 72 -34.60 25.16 5.50
CA LEU A 72 -35.86 25.55 4.87
C LEU A 72 -36.92 24.49 5.21
N PRO A 73 -38.00 24.84 5.96
CA PRO A 73 -39.04 23.89 6.34
C PRO A 73 -39.72 23.21 5.14
N GLY A 74 -40.21 21.98 5.33
CA GLY A 74 -40.83 21.19 4.25
C GLY A 74 -41.98 21.87 3.49
N ALA A 75 -42.76 22.72 4.16
CA ALA A 75 -43.81 23.50 3.52
C ALA A 75 -43.29 24.61 2.59
N GLU A 76 -42.08 25.13 2.83
CA GLU A 76 -41.39 26.08 1.95
C GLU A 76 -40.66 25.31 0.83
N LEU A 77 -40.01 24.19 1.13
CA LEU A 77 -39.38 23.30 0.13
C LEU A 77 -40.40 22.75 -0.89
N ALA A 78 -41.60 22.35 -0.44
CA ALA A 78 -42.66 21.89 -1.34
C ALA A 78 -43.11 22.98 -2.33
N LYS A 79 -43.14 24.25 -1.89
CA LYS A 79 -43.42 25.39 -2.78
C LYS A 79 -42.30 25.62 -3.78
N LEU A 80 -41.03 25.52 -3.35
CA LEU A 80 -39.87 25.62 -4.26
C LEU A 80 -39.93 24.54 -5.34
N ARG A 81 -40.14 23.27 -4.95
CA ARG A 81 -40.28 22.15 -5.90
C ARG A 81 -41.38 22.38 -6.93
N ASN A 82 -42.52 22.96 -6.52
CA ASN A 82 -43.63 23.27 -7.43
C ASN A 82 -43.32 24.44 -8.38
N ALA A 83 -42.69 25.52 -7.89
CA ALA A 83 -42.29 26.66 -8.73
C ALA A 83 -41.29 26.20 -9.81
N VAL A 84 -40.20 25.58 -9.36
CA VAL A 84 -39.13 25.00 -10.19
C VAL A 84 -39.69 24.03 -11.24
N GLY A 85 -40.58 23.12 -10.84
CA GLY A 85 -41.19 22.15 -11.77
C GLY A 85 -42.15 22.76 -12.79
N THR A 86 -42.70 23.95 -12.54
CA THR A 86 -43.56 24.67 -13.49
C THR A 86 -42.73 25.31 -14.60
N ASP A 87 -41.54 25.84 -14.27
CA ASP A 87 -40.63 26.51 -15.20
C ASP A 87 -39.69 25.54 -15.94
N GLY A 88 -39.85 24.21 -15.74
CA GLY A 88 -38.99 23.19 -16.32
C GLY A 88 -37.57 23.14 -15.73
N LEU A 89 -37.37 23.72 -14.55
CA LEU A 89 -36.09 23.81 -13.86
C LEU A 89 -35.83 22.62 -12.93
N THR A 90 -34.63 22.55 -12.36
CA THR A 90 -34.29 21.63 -11.26
C THR A 90 -34.03 22.39 -9.96
N LEU A 91 -34.21 21.72 -8.81
CA LEU A 91 -33.94 22.35 -7.52
C LEU A 91 -32.45 22.71 -7.38
N ASN A 92 -31.56 21.89 -7.95
CA ASN A 92 -30.13 22.16 -8.02
C ASN A 92 -29.84 23.46 -8.81
N THR A 93 -30.38 23.60 -10.02
CA THR A 93 -30.12 24.77 -10.87
C THR A 93 -30.64 26.07 -10.25
N LEU A 94 -31.76 26.04 -9.51
CA LEU A 94 -32.22 27.18 -8.71
C LEU A 94 -31.28 27.50 -7.53
N LEU A 95 -30.74 26.50 -6.84
CA LEU A 95 -29.85 26.70 -5.69
C LEU A 95 -28.47 27.23 -6.09
N VAL A 96 -27.92 26.75 -7.22
CA VAL A 96 -26.70 27.32 -7.83
C VAL A 96 -26.94 28.77 -8.24
N ALA A 97 -28.11 29.10 -8.81
CA ALA A 97 -28.49 30.49 -9.11
C ALA A 97 -28.61 31.34 -7.84
N ALA A 98 -29.25 30.83 -6.79
CA ALA A 98 -29.40 31.55 -5.52
C ALA A 98 -28.05 31.81 -4.84
N TRP A 99 -27.11 30.85 -4.90
CA TRP A 99 -25.74 31.04 -4.43
C TRP A 99 -24.99 32.10 -5.25
N ALA A 100 -25.14 32.10 -6.58
CA ALA A 100 -24.57 33.14 -7.43
C ALA A 100 -25.09 34.55 -7.07
N VAL A 101 -26.38 34.70 -6.71
CA VAL A 101 -26.91 35.98 -6.20
C VAL A 101 -26.25 36.40 -4.87
N VAL A 102 -26.01 35.46 -3.94
CA VAL A 102 -25.29 35.75 -2.69
C VAL A 102 -23.85 36.20 -2.98
N LEU A 103 -23.14 35.50 -3.87
CA LEU A 103 -21.78 35.88 -4.29
C LEU A 103 -21.75 37.25 -4.96
N HIS A 104 -22.70 37.56 -5.85
CA HIS A 104 -22.85 38.88 -6.45
C HIS A 104 -23.07 39.97 -5.40
N ALA A 105 -23.99 39.76 -4.46
CA ALA A 105 -24.29 40.71 -3.39
C ALA A 105 -23.07 41.00 -2.50
N VAL A 106 -22.26 39.98 -2.20
CA VAL A 106 -21.11 40.09 -1.29
C VAL A 106 -19.83 40.58 -1.98
N THR A 107 -19.60 40.20 -3.24
CA THR A 107 -18.39 40.57 -3.99
C THR A 107 -18.56 41.79 -4.90
N GLN A 108 -19.80 42.19 -5.22
CA GLN A 108 -20.14 43.23 -6.20
C GLN A 108 -19.55 42.95 -7.59
N ARG A 109 -19.57 41.68 -8.01
CA ARG A 109 -19.06 41.20 -9.31
C ARG A 109 -20.16 40.54 -10.14
N ASP A 110 -20.11 40.78 -11.44
CA ASP A 110 -21.04 40.21 -12.42
C ASP A 110 -20.56 38.86 -12.99
N GLU A 111 -19.25 38.63 -13.01
CA GLU A 111 -18.62 37.37 -13.41
C GLU A 111 -18.16 36.64 -12.15
N LEU A 112 -18.66 35.42 -11.94
CA LEU A 112 -18.48 34.64 -10.73
C LEU A 112 -17.93 33.26 -11.07
N LEU A 113 -17.12 32.69 -10.18
CA LEU A 113 -16.53 31.36 -10.34
C LEU A 113 -16.47 30.66 -8.98
N PHE A 114 -17.05 29.47 -8.89
CA PHE A 114 -17.01 28.63 -7.70
C PHE A 114 -17.03 27.14 -8.07
N GLY A 115 -16.72 26.27 -7.11
CA GLY A 115 -16.79 24.82 -7.32
C GLY A 115 -18.22 24.30 -7.24
N THR A 116 -18.57 23.36 -8.10
CA THR A 116 -19.74 22.50 -7.91
C THR A 116 -19.37 21.03 -8.08
N THR A 117 -20.08 20.14 -7.40
CA THR A 117 -19.97 18.69 -7.64
C THR A 117 -21.01 18.22 -8.63
N VAL A 118 -20.60 17.41 -9.61
CA VAL A 118 -21.51 16.69 -10.51
C VAL A 118 -21.38 15.19 -10.31
N SER A 119 -22.46 14.46 -10.62
CA SER A 119 -22.35 13.01 -10.76
C SER A 119 -21.83 12.70 -12.17
N GLY A 120 -20.55 12.34 -12.26
CA GLY A 120 -19.94 11.75 -13.45
C GLY A 120 -20.45 10.33 -13.76
N ARG A 121 -21.74 10.05 -13.51
CA ARG A 121 -22.40 8.80 -13.90
C ARG A 121 -23.05 9.02 -15.28
N PRO A 122 -22.45 8.56 -16.39
CA PRO A 122 -23.06 8.70 -17.72
C PRO A 122 -24.45 8.05 -17.80
N ALA A 123 -25.43 8.80 -18.28
CA ALA A 123 -26.79 8.31 -18.52
C ALA A 123 -26.86 7.24 -19.64
N GLU A 124 -25.83 7.20 -20.49
CA GLU A 124 -25.69 6.26 -21.61
C GLU A 124 -25.41 4.82 -21.17
N LEU A 125 -24.93 4.62 -19.95
CA LEU A 125 -24.68 3.31 -19.38
C LEU A 125 -25.86 2.90 -18.48
N THR A 126 -26.48 1.76 -18.80
CA THR A 126 -27.58 1.19 -18.01
C THR A 126 -27.09 0.81 -16.61
N GLY A 127 -27.97 0.82 -15.60
CA GLY A 127 -27.64 0.40 -14.23
C GLY A 127 -26.69 1.33 -13.45
N MET A 128 -26.17 2.41 -14.06
CA MET A 128 -25.19 3.30 -13.45
C MET A 128 -25.60 3.91 -12.10
N ALA A 129 -26.89 4.10 -11.83
CA ALA A 129 -27.36 4.64 -10.55
C ALA A 129 -27.07 3.69 -9.36
N GLU A 130 -26.89 2.39 -9.62
CA GLU A 130 -26.79 1.35 -8.58
C GLU A 130 -25.35 0.87 -8.33
N ILE A 131 -24.38 1.38 -9.09
CA ILE A 131 -22.98 0.98 -9.02
C ILE A 131 -22.27 1.74 -7.89
N VAL A 132 -21.50 1.04 -7.05
CA VAL A 132 -20.65 1.67 -6.04
C VAL A 132 -19.30 2.01 -6.66
N GLY A 133 -18.82 3.24 -6.46
CA GLY A 133 -17.55 3.72 -6.99
C GLY A 133 -17.43 5.24 -6.91
N LEU A 134 -16.27 5.77 -7.33
CA LEU A 134 -16.00 7.21 -7.33
C LEU A 134 -16.53 7.84 -8.62
N PHE A 135 -17.73 8.42 -8.55
CA PHE A 135 -18.40 9.11 -9.67
C PHE A 135 -18.76 10.56 -9.32
N ILE A 136 -18.14 11.14 -8.29
CA ILE A 136 -18.27 12.55 -7.98
C ILE A 136 -17.09 13.24 -8.63
N ASN A 137 -17.37 14.23 -9.48
CA ASN A 137 -16.34 15.09 -10.05
C ASN A 137 -16.61 16.52 -9.60
N THR A 138 -15.55 17.25 -9.26
CA THR A 138 -15.62 18.67 -8.91
C THR A 138 -15.28 19.48 -10.14
N LEU A 139 -16.12 20.45 -10.49
CA LEU A 139 -15.97 21.24 -11.70
C LEU A 139 -16.14 22.75 -11.42
N PRO A 140 -15.45 23.60 -12.18
CA PRO A 140 -15.67 25.04 -12.11
C PRO A 140 -17.05 25.38 -12.67
N MET A 141 -17.81 26.18 -11.92
CA MET A 141 -19.09 26.74 -12.29
C MET A 141 -18.93 28.25 -12.54
N PRO A 142 -18.65 28.66 -13.79
CA PRO A 142 -18.69 30.07 -14.17
C PRO A 142 -20.16 30.51 -14.27
N VAL A 143 -20.50 31.63 -13.63
CA VAL A 143 -21.82 32.25 -13.71
C VAL A 143 -21.66 33.72 -14.05
N ARG A 144 -22.44 34.22 -15.01
CA ARG A 144 -22.47 35.64 -15.36
C ARG A 144 -23.85 36.24 -15.12
N ILE A 145 -23.91 37.25 -14.26
CA ILE A 145 -25.09 38.08 -14.00
C ILE A 145 -25.00 39.29 -14.92
N ALA A 146 -25.76 39.26 -16.02
CA ALA A 146 -25.76 40.32 -17.03
C ALA A 146 -26.60 41.53 -16.58
N GLY A 147 -26.11 42.24 -15.56
CA GLY A 147 -26.81 43.34 -14.91
C GLY A 147 -27.90 42.87 -13.94
N SER A 148 -28.47 43.82 -13.20
CA SER A 148 -29.38 43.55 -12.08
C SER A 148 -30.83 43.21 -12.46
N GLU A 149 -31.18 43.21 -13.75
CA GLU A 149 -32.58 43.22 -14.24
C GLU A 149 -33.19 41.83 -14.52
N GLY A 150 -32.39 40.77 -14.67
CA GLY A 150 -32.90 39.41 -14.86
C GLY A 150 -33.48 38.79 -13.58
N THR A 151 -34.39 37.83 -13.70
CA THR A 151 -34.97 37.12 -12.52
C THR A 151 -34.12 35.91 -12.11
N LEU A 152 -34.37 35.37 -10.91
CA LEU A 152 -33.72 34.12 -10.47
C LEU A 152 -34.06 32.93 -11.38
N THR A 153 -35.29 32.87 -11.91
CA THR A 153 -35.70 31.86 -12.89
C THR A 153 -34.85 31.97 -14.16
N ASN A 154 -34.57 33.17 -14.68
CA ASN A 154 -33.72 33.33 -15.87
C ASN A 154 -32.26 32.90 -15.60
N LEU A 155 -31.73 33.22 -14.43
CA LEU A 155 -30.37 32.80 -14.06
C LEU A 155 -30.28 31.27 -13.91
N ALA A 156 -31.30 30.64 -13.31
CA ALA A 156 -31.40 29.18 -13.20
C ALA A 156 -31.58 28.49 -14.57
N GLN A 157 -32.28 29.13 -15.53
CA GLN A 157 -32.39 28.66 -16.91
C GLN A 157 -31.03 28.65 -17.60
N ALA A 158 -30.27 29.75 -17.52
CA ALA A 158 -28.91 29.83 -18.09
C ALA A 158 -27.95 28.79 -17.48
N ILE A 159 -28.02 28.57 -16.15
CA ILE A 159 -27.22 27.52 -15.47
C ILE A 159 -27.67 26.11 -15.90
N GLN A 160 -28.96 25.91 -16.20
CA GLN A 160 -29.45 24.63 -16.72
C GLN A 160 -28.98 24.36 -18.15
N GLU A 161 -29.00 25.37 -19.03
CA GLU A 161 -28.44 25.29 -20.39
C GLU A 161 -26.93 24.99 -20.35
N TRP A 162 -26.18 25.67 -19.48
CA TRP A 162 -24.76 25.39 -19.21
C TRP A 162 -24.52 23.95 -18.75
N ASN A 163 -25.32 23.46 -17.80
CA ASN A 163 -25.21 22.07 -17.32
C ASN A 163 -25.52 21.04 -18.42
N LEU A 164 -26.36 21.37 -19.41
CA LEU A 164 -26.67 20.53 -20.55
C LEU A 164 -25.56 20.54 -21.61
N GLU A 165 -24.97 21.71 -21.91
CA GLU A 165 -23.84 21.82 -22.85
C GLU A 165 -22.58 21.15 -22.29
N THR A 166 -22.27 21.39 -21.01
CA THR A 166 -21.11 20.80 -20.32
C THR A 166 -21.25 19.30 -20.07
N ALA A 167 -22.44 18.72 -20.07
CA ALA A 167 -22.71 17.33 -19.65
C ALA A 167 -21.76 16.28 -20.26
N HIS A 168 -21.41 16.43 -21.53
CA HIS A 168 -20.52 15.51 -22.25
C HIS A 168 -19.03 15.68 -21.86
N PHE A 169 -18.66 16.81 -21.25
CA PHE A 169 -17.31 17.18 -20.82
C PHE A 169 -17.13 17.18 -19.30
N GLN A 170 -18.19 16.85 -18.53
CA GLN A 170 -18.17 16.73 -17.07
C GLN A 170 -17.35 15.55 -16.54
N HIS A 171 -16.76 14.74 -17.44
CA HIS A 171 -15.98 13.55 -17.11
C HIS A 171 -14.49 13.83 -16.84
N ILE A 172 -13.97 15.00 -17.23
CA ILE A 172 -12.56 15.37 -17.07
C ILE A 172 -12.31 16.01 -15.71
N ASN A 173 -11.16 15.73 -15.08
CA ASN A 173 -10.95 16.13 -13.69
C ASN A 173 -10.50 17.60 -13.54
N LEU A 174 -10.77 18.19 -12.36
CA LEU A 174 -10.45 19.59 -12.07
C LEU A 174 -8.96 19.93 -12.25
N ALA A 175 -8.05 19.03 -11.87
CA ALA A 175 -6.62 19.28 -11.94
C ALA A 175 -6.13 19.37 -13.39
N GLN A 176 -6.70 18.57 -14.30
CA GLN A 176 -6.45 18.66 -15.74
C GLN A 176 -6.99 19.97 -16.32
N ILE A 177 -8.20 20.39 -15.93
CA ILE A 177 -8.76 21.70 -16.34
C ILE A 177 -7.82 22.84 -15.87
N GLN A 178 -7.43 22.85 -14.60
CA GLN A 178 -6.58 23.91 -14.04
C GLN A 178 -5.18 23.93 -14.68
N ALA A 179 -4.57 22.77 -14.91
CA ALA A 179 -3.25 22.66 -15.52
C ALA A 179 -3.20 23.16 -16.97
N GLU A 180 -4.22 22.84 -17.78
CA GLU A 180 -4.25 23.19 -19.21
C GLU A 180 -4.80 24.61 -19.47
N THR A 181 -5.76 25.07 -18.66
CA THR A 181 -6.40 26.39 -18.86
C THR A 181 -5.69 27.52 -18.11
N GLY A 182 -4.92 27.22 -17.05
CA GLY A 182 -4.35 28.25 -16.16
C GLY A 182 -5.40 29.08 -15.42
N HIS A 183 -6.64 28.57 -15.37
CA HIS A 183 -7.84 29.20 -14.83
C HIS A 183 -8.69 28.13 -14.11
N GLY A 184 -9.78 28.54 -13.48
CA GLY A 184 -10.67 27.60 -12.78
C GLY A 184 -10.28 27.39 -11.32
N HIS A 185 -9.50 28.30 -10.73
CA HIS A 185 -9.18 28.28 -9.30
C HIS A 185 -10.30 28.96 -8.49
N PHE A 186 -10.85 28.20 -7.54
CA PHE A 186 -11.84 28.64 -6.56
C PHE A 186 -11.50 28.05 -5.19
N ASP A 187 -12.03 28.64 -4.13
CA ASP A 187 -11.74 28.33 -2.73
C ASP A 187 -12.97 27.88 -1.93
N HIS A 188 -14.11 27.70 -2.61
CA HIS A 188 -15.31 27.18 -1.99
C HIS A 188 -16.12 26.32 -2.96
N LEU A 189 -16.84 25.36 -2.38
CA LEU A 189 -17.53 24.28 -3.09
C LEU A 189 -19.01 24.22 -2.68
N LEU A 190 -19.90 24.19 -3.66
CA LEU A 190 -21.33 23.95 -3.47
C LEU A 190 -21.69 22.51 -3.89
N ILE A 191 -22.17 21.72 -2.94
CA ILE A 191 -22.51 20.30 -3.08
C ILE A 191 -24.02 20.14 -2.96
N PHE A 192 -24.65 19.48 -3.93
CA PHE A 192 -26.08 19.15 -3.91
C PHE A 192 -26.28 17.64 -3.89
N GLU A 193 -26.62 17.09 -2.73
CA GLU A 193 -26.74 15.65 -2.52
C GLU A 193 -28.13 15.13 -2.92
N ASN A 194 -28.25 14.66 -4.16
CA ASN A 194 -29.49 14.10 -4.70
C ASN A 194 -29.95 12.76 -4.06
N TYR A 195 -29.16 12.16 -3.18
CA TYR A 195 -29.51 10.91 -2.51
C TYR A 195 -29.95 11.21 -1.06
N PRO A 196 -31.21 10.96 -0.67
CA PRO A 196 -31.68 11.23 0.69
C PRO A 196 -31.13 10.19 1.67
N LEU A 197 -29.89 10.42 2.12
CA LEU A 197 -29.16 9.59 3.10
C LEU A 197 -29.84 9.58 4.47
N GLY A 198 -30.66 10.59 4.80
CA GLY A 198 -31.46 10.63 6.03
C GLY A 198 -32.70 9.74 5.95
N ASP A 199 -33.74 10.22 5.26
CA ASP A 199 -35.09 9.65 5.33
C ASP A 199 -35.17 8.26 4.67
N GLY A 200 -34.53 8.07 3.52
CA GLY A 200 -34.52 6.80 2.80
C GLY A 200 -33.79 5.67 3.55
N ILE A 201 -32.85 6.00 4.45
CA ILE A 201 -32.21 5.02 5.34
C ILE A 201 -33.07 4.80 6.59
N ARG A 202 -33.68 5.84 7.16
CA ARG A 202 -34.61 5.71 8.31
C ARG A 202 -35.82 4.83 7.98
N GLU A 203 -36.44 4.98 6.81
CA GLU A 203 -37.53 4.09 6.38
C GLU A 203 -37.04 2.64 6.18
N LEU A 204 -35.86 2.44 5.58
CA LEU A 204 -35.26 1.11 5.40
C LEU A 204 -34.98 0.41 6.74
N LEU A 205 -34.63 1.18 7.78
CA LEU A 205 -34.39 0.70 9.14
C LEU A 205 -35.67 0.58 9.99
N ALA A 206 -36.77 1.22 9.59
CA ALA A 206 -38.09 1.08 10.21
C ALA A 206 -38.93 -0.06 9.60
N GLY A 207 -38.58 -0.51 8.39
CA GLY A 207 -39.24 -1.56 7.63
C GLY A 207 -39.08 -2.98 8.19
N ARG A 208 -39.90 -3.30 9.21
CA ARG A 208 -40.39 -4.63 9.64
C ARG A 208 -39.40 -5.83 9.63
N SER A 209 -39.24 -6.41 10.83
CA SER A 209 -38.61 -7.72 11.12
C SER A 209 -37.14 -7.88 10.76
N SER A 210 -36.26 -7.33 11.59
CA SER A 210 -34.86 -7.76 11.73
C SER A 210 -34.43 -7.74 13.20
N GLN A 211 -33.49 -8.63 13.57
CA GLN A 211 -32.94 -8.73 14.92
C GLN A 211 -31.87 -7.66 15.22
N VAL A 212 -31.50 -6.86 14.21
CA VAL A 212 -30.46 -5.84 14.26
C VAL A 212 -31.09 -4.47 14.03
N ARG A 213 -30.72 -3.48 14.86
CA ARG A 213 -31.29 -2.12 14.83
C ARG A 213 -30.17 -1.09 14.79
N VAL A 214 -29.93 -0.49 13.63
CA VAL A 214 -28.94 0.58 13.48
C VAL A 214 -29.45 1.84 14.16
N LYS A 215 -28.62 2.45 15.01
CA LYS A 215 -28.85 3.75 15.65
C LYS A 215 -27.71 4.71 15.28
N ASP A 216 -28.03 6.00 15.21
CA ASP A 216 -27.09 7.12 15.04
C ASP A 216 -26.04 6.92 13.93
N VAL A 217 -26.51 6.83 12.68
CA VAL A 217 -25.64 6.97 11.51
C VAL A 217 -25.08 8.40 11.48
N ARG A 218 -23.75 8.53 11.44
CA ARG A 218 -23.04 9.82 11.31
C ARG A 218 -22.15 9.76 10.08
N PHE A 219 -22.13 10.84 9.31
CA PHE A 219 -21.26 11.00 8.15
C PHE A 219 -20.18 12.04 8.47
N PHE A 220 -18.95 11.73 8.11
CA PHE A 220 -17.80 12.62 8.28
C PHE A 220 -17.09 12.71 6.93
N GLU A 221 -17.09 13.92 6.36
CA GLU A 221 -16.44 14.24 5.10
C GLU A 221 -15.68 15.55 5.30
N HIS A 222 -14.54 15.68 4.63
CA HIS A 222 -13.68 16.85 4.71
C HIS A 222 -13.06 17.10 3.33
N THR A 223 -13.19 18.32 2.83
CA THR A 223 -12.56 18.76 1.58
C THR A 223 -11.45 19.76 1.87
N HIS A 224 -10.57 19.96 0.89
CA HIS A 224 -9.41 20.84 1.04
C HIS A 224 -9.74 22.34 0.82
N TYR A 225 -11.02 22.68 0.64
CA TYR A 225 -11.48 24.05 0.43
C TYR A 225 -11.76 24.76 1.77
N PRO A 226 -11.40 26.05 1.92
CA PRO A 226 -11.76 26.85 3.10
C PRO A 226 -13.25 26.80 3.49
N LEU A 227 -14.17 26.74 2.52
CA LEU A 227 -15.62 26.66 2.73
C LEU A 227 -16.28 25.63 1.81
N GLU A 228 -17.12 24.77 2.39
CA GLU A 228 -17.97 23.79 1.71
C GLU A 228 -19.43 24.03 2.11
N ILE A 229 -20.35 23.97 1.14
CA ILE A 229 -21.78 24.18 1.34
C ILE A 229 -22.49 22.92 0.85
N VAL A 230 -22.94 22.09 1.77
CA VAL A 230 -23.67 20.84 1.47
C VAL A 230 -25.16 21.09 1.59
N ILE A 231 -25.92 20.78 0.54
CA ILE A 231 -27.38 20.89 0.51
C ILE A 231 -28.02 19.50 0.43
N LEU A 232 -28.85 19.20 1.43
CA LEU A 232 -29.52 17.92 1.66
C LEU A 232 -31.05 18.08 1.53
N PRO A 233 -31.66 17.61 0.43
CA PRO A 233 -33.11 17.66 0.21
C PRO A 233 -33.84 16.44 0.80
N GLY A 234 -34.47 16.58 1.96
CA GLY A 234 -35.31 15.55 2.61
C GLY A 234 -36.78 15.99 2.78
N GLU A 235 -37.36 15.71 3.95
CA GLU A 235 -38.60 16.36 4.45
C GLU A 235 -38.46 17.90 4.55
N SER A 236 -37.23 18.39 4.77
CA SER A 236 -36.83 19.80 4.74
C SER A 236 -35.56 19.97 3.90
N LEU A 237 -35.20 21.21 3.54
CA LEU A 237 -33.93 21.50 2.88
C LEU A 237 -32.90 21.89 3.95
N GLU A 238 -32.01 20.97 4.28
CA GLU A 238 -30.87 21.23 5.15
C GLU A 238 -29.71 21.81 4.32
N MET A 239 -29.07 22.86 4.84
CA MET A 239 -27.93 23.54 4.23
C MET A 239 -26.82 23.64 5.27
N ILE A 240 -25.75 22.88 5.09
CA ILE A 240 -24.63 22.74 6.04
C ILE A 240 -23.41 23.45 5.46
N PHE A 241 -22.98 24.52 6.11
CA PHE A 241 -21.80 25.29 5.77
C PHE A 241 -20.62 24.78 6.61
N ARG A 242 -19.81 23.88 6.08
CA ARG A 242 -18.58 23.37 6.71
C ARG A 242 -17.40 24.25 6.33
N TYR A 243 -16.53 24.59 7.27
CA TYR A 243 -15.38 25.45 7.00
C TYR A 243 -14.18 25.10 7.88
N ASN A 244 -12.99 25.41 7.38
CA ASN A 244 -11.77 25.31 8.18
C ASN A 244 -11.73 26.48 9.18
N ALA A 245 -11.88 26.17 10.47
CA ALA A 245 -11.97 27.12 11.57
C ALA A 245 -10.66 27.87 11.87
N GLU A 246 -9.53 27.40 11.34
CA GLU A 246 -8.23 28.07 11.40
C GLU A 246 -8.08 29.11 10.27
N LEU A 247 -8.90 29.02 9.21
CA LEU A 247 -8.87 29.91 8.05
C LEU A 247 -10.05 30.90 8.03
N LEU A 248 -11.22 30.49 8.52
CA LEU A 248 -12.46 31.26 8.52
C LEU A 248 -13.15 31.21 9.89
N HIS A 249 -13.77 32.32 10.30
CA HIS A 249 -14.56 32.39 11.52
C HIS A 249 -16.07 32.31 11.25
N ALA A 250 -16.84 31.83 12.24
CA ALA A 250 -18.30 31.72 12.15
C ALA A 250 -18.99 33.04 11.73
N GLY A 251 -18.45 34.20 12.14
CA GLY A 251 -18.96 35.52 11.77
C GLY A 251 -18.77 35.89 10.29
N GLN A 252 -17.90 35.20 9.54
CA GLN A 252 -17.73 35.34 8.09
C GLN A 252 -18.66 34.39 7.33
N VAL A 253 -18.95 33.22 7.88
CA VAL A 253 -19.74 32.16 7.23
C VAL A 253 -21.24 32.30 7.49
N ALA A 254 -21.65 32.70 8.71
CA ALA A 254 -23.07 32.87 9.04
C ALA A 254 -23.82 33.86 8.14
N PRO A 255 -23.28 35.05 7.77
CA PRO A 255 -23.95 35.96 6.86
C PRO A 255 -24.22 35.36 5.47
N LEU A 256 -23.33 34.50 4.98
CA LEU A 256 -23.50 33.80 3.70
C LEU A 256 -24.65 32.78 3.78
N ALA A 257 -24.70 32.02 4.88
CA ALA A 257 -25.76 31.05 5.15
C ALA A 257 -27.14 31.69 5.34
N ASP A 258 -27.19 32.82 6.05
CA ASP A 258 -28.42 33.60 6.24
C ASP A 258 -28.89 34.24 4.92
N SER A 259 -27.96 34.71 4.08
CA SER A 259 -28.26 35.31 2.77
C SER A 259 -28.84 34.28 1.78
N LEU A 260 -28.30 33.06 1.72
CA LEU A 260 -28.83 32.01 0.86
C LEU A 260 -30.28 31.66 1.24
N LEU A 261 -30.56 31.55 2.54
CA LEU A 261 -31.92 31.31 3.05
C LEU A 261 -32.86 32.49 2.77
N ALA A 262 -32.37 33.74 2.84
CA ALA A 262 -33.13 34.94 2.53
C ALA A 262 -33.50 35.02 1.04
N VAL A 263 -32.56 34.78 0.12
CA VAL A 263 -32.79 34.76 -1.34
C VAL A 263 -33.86 33.72 -1.71
N LEU A 264 -33.77 32.50 -1.17
CA LEU A 264 -34.77 31.45 -1.43
C LEU A 264 -36.17 31.82 -0.92
N ARG A 265 -36.27 32.49 0.23
CA ARG A 265 -37.54 32.97 0.78
C ARG A 265 -38.12 34.15 0.03
N GLN A 266 -37.28 35.07 -0.45
CA GLN A 266 -37.71 36.19 -1.28
C GLN A 266 -38.23 35.69 -2.63
N TYR A 267 -37.53 34.74 -3.27
CA TYR A 267 -38.02 34.07 -4.49
C TYR A 267 -39.37 33.35 -4.26
N LEU A 268 -39.55 32.65 -3.13
CA LEU A 268 -40.83 32.05 -2.76
C LEU A 268 -41.98 33.05 -2.57
N ALA A 269 -41.67 34.28 -2.18
CA ALA A 269 -42.65 35.35 -2.00
C ALA A 269 -42.94 36.09 -3.32
N GLN A 270 -41.91 36.31 -4.14
CA GLN A 270 -41.91 37.09 -5.38
C GLN A 270 -40.96 36.42 -6.41
N PRO A 271 -41.42 35.42 -7.19
CA PRO A 271 -40.58 34.71 -8.15
C PRO A 271 -40.01 35.60 -9.26
N GLU A 272 -40.74 36.66 -9.60
CA GLU A 272 -40.37 37.68 -10.59
C GLU A 272 -39.39 38.75 -10.05
N SER A 273 -38.94 38.65 -8.78
CA SER A 273 -37.95 39.59 -8.25
C SER A 273 -36.66 39.53 -9.06
N GLN A 274 -36.16 40.71 -9.40
CA GLN A 274 -34.92 40.83 -10.16
C GLN A 274 -33.72 40.48 -9.26
N VAL A 275 -32.61 40.04 -9.87
CA VAL A 275 -31.37 39.68 -9.16
C VAL A 275 -30.86 40.84 -8.29
N GLY A 276 -31.03 42.10 -8.71
CA GLY A 276 -30.71 43.27 -7.89
C GLY A 276 -31.59 43.46 -6.65
N GLU A 277 -32.84 43.00 -6.66
CA GLU A 277 -33.73 43.01 -5.49
C GLU A 277 -33.40 41.85 -4.54
N LEU A 278 -33.08 40.68 -5.09
CA LEU A 278 -32.64 39.51 -4.33
C LEU A 278 -31.27 39.73 -3.67
N ALA A 279 -30.37 40.49 -4.31
CA ALA A 279 -29.11 40.91 -3.70
C ALA A 279 -29.31 41.83 -2.49
N GLN A 280 -30.39 42.62 -2.44
CA GLN A 280 -30.69 43.52 -1.30
C GLN A 280 -31.16 42.79 -0.05
N VAL A 281 -31.67 41.56 -0.15
CA VAL A 281 -32.03 40.75 1.04
C VAL A 281 -30.84 39.98 1.64
N CYS A 282 -29.64 40.09 1.03
CA CYS A 282 -28.42 39.48 1.54
C CYS A 282 -27.82 40.31 2.70
N SER A 283 -27.32 39.62 3.72
CA SER A 283 -26.62 40.21 4.86
C SER A 283 -25.22 40.67 4.46
N THR A 284 -25.06 41.94 4.09
CA THR A 284 -23.75 42.47 3.65
C THR A 284 -22.77 42.66 4.81
N MET A 285 -21.69 41.89 4.81
CA MET A 285 -20.38 42.38 5.29
C MET A 285 -19.44 42.49 4.07
N PRO A 286 -18.62 43.55 3.98
CA PRO A 286 -17.60 43.62 2.94
C PRO A 286 -16.50 42.59 3.22
N ILE A 287 -16.56 41.46 2.53
CA ILE A 287 -15.38 40.61 2.35
C ILE A 287 -14.44 41.42 1.45
N GLY A 288 -13.31 41.86 1.99
CA GLY A 288 -12.50 42.97 1.45
C GLY A 288 -11.91 42.70 0.07
N ILE A 289 -12.68 43.02 -0.98
CA ILE A 289 -12.42 42.69 -2.37
C ILE A 289 -12.83 43.88 -3.25
N GLU A 290 -11.96 44.29 -4.19
CA GLU A 290 -12.28 45.36 -5.15
C GLU A 290 -13.09 44.84 -6.36
N PRO A 291 -14.02 45.64 -6.90
CA PRO A 291 -14.77 45.30 -8.11
C PRO A 291 -13.95 45.55 -9.38
N SER A 292 -14.06 44.65 -10.37
CA SER A 292 -13.37 44.73 -11.67
C SER A 292 -14.36 44.77 -12.84
N THR A 293 -14.06 45.60 -13.85
CA THR A 293 -14.94 45.85 -15.01
C THR A 293 -14.76 44.84 -16.16
N PRO A 294 -15.83 44.54 -16.95
CA PRO A 294 -15.83 43.46 -17.94
C PRO A 294 -15.27 43.85 -19.31
N LYS A 295 -14.78 42.85 -20.06
CA LYS A 295 -14.56 42.89 -21.52
C LYS A 295 -14.79 41.50 -22.15
N ASP A 296 -15.28 41.50 -23.39
CA ASP A 296 -15.83 40.34 -24.10
C ASP A 296 -14.94 39.08 -24.15
N SER A 297 -15.57 37.94 -23.90
CA SER A 297 -15.16 36.60 -24.37
C SER A 297 -16.38 35.69 -24.58
N THR A 298 -16.22 34.66 -25.40
CA THR A 298 -17.30 33.81 -25.91
C THR A 298 -17.54 32.57 -25.04
N LEU A 299 -18.48 32.69 -24.12
CA LEU A 299 -19.16 31.59 -23.43
C LEU A 299 -20.34 31.06 -24.33
N PRO A 300 -21.08 29.99 -23.95
CA PRO A 300 -21.87 29.07 -24.81
C PRO A 300 -22.30 29.51 -26.22
N THR A 301 -21.86 28.77 -27.28
CA THR A 301 -22.52 28.72 -28.62
C THR A 301 -21.96 27.65 -29.64
N GLY A 302 -21.82 26.37 -29.26
CA GLY A 302 -22.02 25.17 -30.15
C GLY A 302 -21.05 24.72 -31.31
N ALA A 303 -20.86 23.37 -31.40
CA ALA A 303 -20.45 22.48 -32.55
C ALA A 303 -19.02 21.81 -32.57
N VAL A 304 -18.83 20.72 -33.37
CA VAL A 304 -18.10 19.44 -33.01
C VAL A 304 -17.13 18.82 -34.09
N GLN A 305 -16.05 18.08 -33.71
CA GLN A 305 -15.64 16.74 -34.28
C GLN A 305 -14.41 15.94 -33.67
N ALA A 306 -14.71 14.80 -33.00
CA ALA A 306 -14.20 13.38 -33.07
C ALA A 306 -12.71 12.87 -32.94
N GLY A 307 -12.49 11.78 -32.14
CA GLY A 307 -11.43 10.74 -32.37
C GLY A 307 -11.05 9.69 -31.26
N THR A 308 -11.47 8.40 -31.43
CA THR A 308 -10.98 7.09 -30.81
C THR A 308 -11.36 6.76 -29.34
N GLY A 309 -11.27 5.53 -28.75
CA GLY A 309 -10.79 4.16 -29.15
C GLY A 309 -11.30 2.99 -28.23
N LYS A 310 -10.79 1.72 -28.27
CA LYS A 310 -11.23 0.58 -27.36
C LYS A 310 -10.15 -0.44 -26.90
N ALA A 311 -10.36 -1.06 -25.72
CA ALA A 311 -9.48 -2.02 -25.01
C ALA A 311 -9.62 -3.51 -25.43
N SER A 312 -8.60 -4.34 -25.16
CA SER A 312 -8.55 -5.77 -25.54
C SER A 312 -8.92 -6.77 -24.42
N ALA A 313 -9.22 -8.02 -24.79
CA ALA A 313 -9.67 -9.06 -23.84
C ALA A 313 -8.57 -9.54 -22.87
N GLU A 314 -7.30 -9.48 -23.27
CA GLU A 314 -6.17 -9.89 -22.44
C GLU A 314 -5.84 -8.81 -21.38
N GLU A 315 -5.96 -7.53 -21.75
CA GLU A 315 -5.87 -6.39 -20.81
C GLU A 315 -6.88 -6.50 -19.68
N LEU A 316 -8.13 -6.88 -19.98
CA LEU A 316 -9.20 -7.04 -18.99
C LEU A 316 -8.97 -8.22 -18.03
N LYS A 317 -8.33 -9.30 -18.50
CA LYS A 317 -7.93 -10.39 -17.61
C LYS A 317 -6.78 -9.99 -16.69
N LEU A 318 -5.74 -9.36 -17.24
CA LEU A 318 -4.64 -8.80 -16.43
C LEU A 318 -5.18 -7.83 -15.36
N ALA A 319 -6.09 -6.93 -15.72
CA ALA A 319 -6.80 -6.06 -14.78
C ALA A 319 -7.51 -6.82 -13.64
N THR A 320 -8.17 -7.93 -13.95
CA THR A 320 -8.84 -8.79 -12.94
C THR A 320 -7.82 -9.41 -11.96
N LEU A 321 -6.64 -9.81 -12.46
CA LEU A 321 -5.57 -10.38 -11.64
C LEU A 321 -4.93 -9.33 -10.73
N PHE A 322 -4.70 -8.11 -11.24
CA PHE A 322 -4.19 -6.98 -10.45
C PHE A 322 -5.18 -6.63 -9.33
N ALA A 323 -6.49 -6.54 -9.63
CA ALA A 323 -7.54 -6.28 -8.64
C ALA A 323 -7.53 -7.31 -7.49
N ARG A 324 -7.45 -8.61 -7.84
CA ARG A 324 -7.42 -9.69 -6.84
C ARG A 324 -6.20 -9.59 -5.91
N ILE A 325 -5.04 -9.24 -6.43
CA ILE A 325 -3.80 -9.11 -5.66
C ILE A 325 -3.77 -7.88 -4.75
N LEU A 326 -4.40 -6.80 -5.19
CA LEU A 326 -4.49 -5.55 -4.43
C LEU A 326 -5.69 -5.55 -3.46
N GLU A 327 -6.48 -6.64 -3.46
CA GLU A 327 -7.72 -6.80 -2.68
C GLU A 327 -8.76 -5.71 -2.99
N THR A 328 -8.69 -5.12 -4.20
CA THR A 328 -9.64 -4.14 -4.70
C THR A 328 -10.75 -4.81 -5.52
N LYS A 329 -11.96 -4.23 -5.50
CA LYS A 329 -13.09 -4.76 -6.29
C LYS A 329 -12.94 -4.54 -7.79
N HIS A 330 -12.19 -3.51 -8.18
CA HIS A 330 -11.87 -3.18 -9.56
C HIS A 330 -10.45 -2.62 -9.63
N PHE A 331 -9.81 -2.86 -10.77
CA PHE A 331 -8.52 -2.31 -11.15
C PHE A 331 -8.57 -2.15 -12.67
N GLY A 332 -8.43 -0.92 -13.17
CA GLY A 332 -8.53 -0.58 -14.59
C GLY A 332 -7.30 -0.99 -15.39
N VAL A 333 -7.41 -0.96 -16.73
CA VAL A 333 -6.31 -1.38 -17.60
C VAL A 333 -5.16 -0.38 -17.70
N GLU A 334 -5.40 0.87 -17.28
CA GLU A 334 -4.37 1.92 -17.12
C GLU A 334 -4.03 2.21 -15.65
N ASP A 335 -4.70 1.57 -14.69
CA ASP A 335 -4.44 1.77 -13.27
C ASP A 335 -3.02 1.28 -12.95
N ASN A 336 -2.27 2.04 -12.16
CA ASN A 336 -0.88 1.72 -11.83
C ASN A 336 -0.81 0.88 -10.55
N PHE A 337 -0.20 -0.30 -10.66
CA PHE A 337 -0.13 -1.30 -9.60
C PHE A 337 0.40 -0.74 -8.27
N PHE A 338 1.44 0.10 -8.32
CA PHE A 338 2.08 0.67 -7.14
C PHE A 338 1.26 1.81 -6.52
N GLN A 339 0.51 2.55 -7.33
CA GLN A 339 -0.38 3.63 -6.86
C GLN A 339 -1.57 3.12 -6.03
N HIS A 340 -1.96 1.86 -6.24
CA HIS A 340 -3.06 1.21 -5.50
C HIS A 340 -2.57 0.26 -4.39
N GLY A 341 -1.35 0.45 -3.87
CA GLY A 341 -0.80 -0.34 -2.77
C GLY A 341 -0.18 -1.67 -3.20
N GLY A 342 0.37 -1.72 -4.41
CA GLY A 342 1.22 -2.80 -4.90
C GLY A 342 2.65 -2.66 -4.40
N HIS A 343 3.28 -3.79 -4.08
CA HIS A 343 4.66 -3.90 -3.57
C HIS A 343 5.26 -5.23 -4.03
N SER A 344 6.57 -5.45 -3.85
CA SER A 344 7.32 -6.60 -4.38
C SER A 344 6.64 -7.96 -4.16
N LEU A 345 6.17 -8.24 -2.94
CA LEU A 345 5.43 -9.46 -2.62
C LEU A 345 4.15 -9.62 -3.45
N LYS A 346 3.39 -8.54 -3.63
CA LYS A 346 2.20 -8.52 -4.48
C LYS A 346 2.59 -8.66 -5.96
N VAL A 347 3.73 -8.13 -6.42
CA VAL A 347 4.25 -8.36 -7.79
C VAL A 347 4.56 -9.85 -8.01
N VAL A 348 5.17 -10.54 -7.04
CA VAL A 348 5.44 -11.99 -7.09
C VAL A 348 4.13 -12.78 -7.16
N ARG A 349 3.18 -12.52 -6.24
CA ARG A 349 1.86 -13.17 -6.25
C ARG A 349 1.13 -12.90 -7.58
N LEU A 350 1.21 -11.68 -8.12
CA LEU A 350 0.62 -11.29 -9.40
C LEU A 350 1.22 -12.05 -10.59
N SER A 351 2.56 -12.08 -10.72
CA SER A 351 3.24 -12.82 -11.79
C SER A 351 2.78 -14.28 -11.82
N GLY A 352 2.73 -14.91 -10.64
CA GLY A 352 2.19 -16.25 -10.49
C GLY A 352 0.73 -16.38 -10.96
N LEU A 353 -0.17 -15.48 -10.55
CA LEU A 353 -1.55 -15.56 -11.01
C LEU A 353 -1.71 -15.35 -12.53
N ILE A 354 -0.83 -14.56 -13.15
CA ILE A 354 -0.79 -14.38 -14.60
C ILE A 354 -0.38 -15.68 -15.30
N TRP A 355 0.59 -16.41 -14.74
CA TRP A 355 0.91 -17.76 -15.19
C TRP A 355 -0.31 -18.70 -15.08
N GLN A 356 -0.92 -18.78 -13.89
CA GLN A 356 -2.05 -19.68 -13.61
C GLN A 356 -3.26 -19.49 -14.53
N GLU A 357 -3.65 -18.25 -14.83
CA GLU A 357 -4.89 -17.98 -15.58
C GLU A 357 -4.68 -17.64 -17.06
N LEU A 358 -3.48 -17.18 -17.45
CA LEU A 358 -3.18 -16.73 -18.82
C LEU A 358 -2.11 -17.59 -19.51
N ALA A 359 -1.46 -18.51 -18.80
CA ALA A 359 -0.32 -19.30 -19.29
C ALA A 359 0.78 -18.42 -19.91
N ARG A 360 0.97 -17.22 -19.35
CA ARG A 360 2.02 -16.26 -19.71
C ARG A 360 2.91 -16.03 -18.50
N GLU A 361 4.21 -16.21 -18.68
CA GLU A 361 5.19 -15.83 -17.69
C GLU A 361 5.42 -14.31 -17.74
N VAL A 362 5.63 -13.69 -16.58
CA VAL A 362 5.89 -12.25 -16.48
C VAL A 362 7.06 -12.01 -15.53
N PRO A 363 8.28 -11.75 -16.04
CA PRO A 363 9.40 -11.29 -15.23
C PRO A 363 9.00 -10.07 -14.39
N LEU A 364 9.43 -10.01 -13.13
CA LEU A 364 8.96 -8.96 -12.21
C LEU A 364 9.26 -7.56 -12.76
N LYS A 365 10.41 -7.36 -13.40
CA LYS A 365 10.77 -6.11 -14.08
C LYS A 365 9.80 -5.69 -15.17
N LEU A 366 9.14 -6.60 -15.88
CA LEU A 366 8.10 -6.22 -16.83
C LEU A 366 6.90 -5.59 -16.11
N ILE A 367 6.51 -6.11 -14.94
CA ILE A 367 5.43 -5.51 -14.13
C ILE A 367 5.87 -4.15 -13.57
N TYR A 368 7.14 -3.99 -13.15
CA TYR A 368 7.65 -2.71 -12.68
C TYR A 368 7.78 -1.65 -13.79
N ALA A 369 8.31 -2.02 -14.96
CA ALA A 369 8.44 -1.13 -16.12
C ALA A 369 7.10 -0.88 -16.83
N ASN A 370 6.11 -1.76 -16.63
CA ASN A 370 4.78 -1.68 -17.22
C ASN A 370 3.72 -1.92 -16.13
N PRO A 371 3.55 -0.96 -15.21
CA PRO A 371 2.74 -1.14 -14.00
C PRO A 371 1.23 -1.14 -14.24
N THR A 372 0.77 -1.14 -15.50
CA THR A 372 -0.64 -1.15 -15.88
C THR A 372 -0.95 -2.38 -16.72
N PRO A 373 -2.15 -2.99 -16.61
CA PRO A 373 -2.54 -4.14 -17.43
C PRO A 373 -2.40 -3.91 -18.93
N ARG A 374 -2.57 -2.67 -19.44
CA ARG A 374 -2.35 -2.36 -20.85
C ARG A 374 -0.87 -2.24 -21.22
N THR A 375 -0.07 -1.53 -20.43
CA THR A 375 1.38 -1.48 -20.69
C THR A 375 1.98 -2.88 -20.62
N LEU A 376 1.54 -3.68 -19.63
CA LEU A 376 1.97 -5.06 -19.47
C LEU A 376 1.51 -5.94 -20.63
N ASN A 377 0.24 -5.84 -21.07
CA ASN A 377 -0.24 -6.62 -22.21
C ASN A 377 0.53 -6.31 -23.51
N LYS A 378 0.89 -5.02 -23.72
CA LYS A 378 1.70 -4.60 -24.87
C LYS A 378 3.05 -5.35 -24.90
N VAL A 379 3.80 -5.38 -23.79
CA VAL A 379 5.09 -6.11 -23.77
C VAL A 379 4.90 -7.63 -23.83
N LEU A 380 3.86 -8.19 -23.20
CA LEU A 380 3.55 -9.63 -23.27
C LEU A 380 3.12 -10.11 -24.67
N SER A 381 2.65 -9.22 -25.54
CA SER A 381 2.35 -9.53 -26.94
C SER A 381 3.59 -9.63 -27.86
N VAL A 382 4.79 -9.31 -27.35
CA VAL A 382 6.03 -9.23 -28.13
C VAL A 382 7.08 -10.27 -27.69
N GLY A 383 6.98 -10.81 -26.47
CA GLY A 383 7.94 -11.77 -25.91
C GLY A 383 7.38 -13.18 -25.72
N GLN A 384 8.11 -14.19 -26.22
CA GLN A 384 8.07 -15.55 -25.66
C GLN A 384 9.26 -15.71 -24.70
N SER A 385 9.01 -15.54 -23.40
CA SER A 385 9.80 -16.18 -22.35
C SER A 385 8.98 -17.34 -21.80
N GLY A 386 9.64 -18.47 -21.56
CA GLY A 386 9.04 -19.64 -20.91
C GLY A 386 9.78 -19.93 -19.62
N SER A 387 9.04 -20.48 -18.66
CA SER A 387 9.45 -20.71 -17.27
C SER A 387 10.89 -21.20 -17.16
N LEU A 388 11.76 -20.42 -16.49
CA LEU A 388 13.16 -20.81 -16.28
C LEU A 388 13.26 -22.11 -15.46
N LEU A 389 12.31 -22.33 -14.55
CA LEU A 389 12.20 -23.50 -13.69
C LEU A 389 10.84 -24.18 -13.92
N ASP A 390 10.84 -25.47 -14.25
CA ASP A 390 9.65 -26.27 -14.57
C ASP A 390 9.11 -26.97 -13.31
N LEU A 391 8.35 -26.24 -12.49
CA LEU A 391 7.78 -26.76 -11.25
C LEU A 391 6.53 -27.62 -11.52
N ARG A 392 6.74 -28.93 -11.63
CA ARG A 392 5.70 -29.96 -11.86
C ARG A 392 5.90 -31.15 -10.93
N PRO A 393 4.92 -32.07 -10.79
CA PRO A 393 5.10 -33.29 -10.01
C PRO A 393 6.18 -34.18 -10.63
N PHE A 394 7.11 -34.69 -9.81
CA PHE A 394 8.10 -35.67 -10.23
C PHE A 394 7.76 -37.09 -9.72
N PRO A 395 8.29 -38.15 -10.37
CA PRO A 395 8.13 -39.52 -9.90
C PRO A 395 8.73 -39.71 -8.49
N GLU A 396 8.08 -40.54 -7.68
CA GLU A 396 8.57 -40.81 -6.32
C GLU A 396 9.92 -41.55 -6.32
N ALA A 397 10.80 -41.13 -5.42
CA ALA A 397 12.10 -41.74 -5.16
C ALA A 397 12.33 -41.94 -3.64
N ALA A 398 13.28 -42.80 -3.28
CA ALA A 398 13.63 -43.07 -1.88
C ALA A 398 14.30 -41.88 -1.18
N SER A 399 14.91 -40.97 -1.95
CA SER A 399 15.54 -39.73 -1.52
C SER A 399 15.60 -38.74 -2.68
N TYR A 400 15.81 -37.47 -2.38
CA TYR A 400 15.82 -36.34 -3.32
C TYR A 400 17.05 -35.46 -3.08
N PRO A 401 17.52 -34.66 -4.06
CA PRO A 401 18.58 -33.66 -3.82
C PRO A 401 18.10 -32.60 -2.82
N LEU A 402 19.03 -31.92 -2.14
CA LEU A 402 18.74 -30.64 -1.48
C LEU A 402 18.73 -29.52 -2.53
N THR A 403 17.92 -28.49 -2.31
CA THR A 403 18.11 -27.20 -3.00
C THR A 403 19.44 -26.57 -2.59
N GLU A 404 20.00 -25.69 -3.41
CA GLU A 404 21.27 -25.02 -3.11
C GLU A 404 21.18 -24.18 -1.81
N GLY A 405 20.00 -23.64 -1.51
CA GLY A 405 19.71 -22.98 -0.22
C GLY A 405 19.78 -23.96 0.96
N GLN A 406 19.10 -25.11 0.86
CA GLN A 406 19.18 -26.15 1.88
C GLN A 406 20.60 -26.70 2.07
N LYS A 407 21.39 -26.84 0.99
CA LYS A 407 22.80 -27.27 1.08
C LYS A 407 23.65 -26.31 1.92
N GLY A 408 23.45 -25.00 1.76
CA GLY A 408 24.13 -23.98 2.56
C GLY A 408 23.82 -24.13 4.06
N LEU A 409 22.54 -24.26 4.41
CA LEU A 409 22.10 -24.50 5.79
C LEU A 409 22.61 -25.82 6.36
N TRP A 410 22.56 -26.90 5.57
CA TRP A 410 23.07 -28.21 5.96
C TRP A 410 24.59 -28.17 6.22
N LEU A 411 25.37 -27.54 5.33
CA LEU A 411 26.82 -27.38 5.49
C LEU A 411 27.15 -26.62 6.77
N HIS A 412 26.44 -25.51 7.05
CA HIS A 412 26.60 -24.77 8.28
C HIS A 412 26.34 -25.64 9.53
N GLN A 413 25.25 -26.41 9.54
CA GLN A 413 24.95 -27.31 10.65
C GLN A 413 25.96 -28.47 10.78
N GLN A 414 26.59 -28.94 9.69
CA GLN A 414 27.67 -29.93 9.79
C GLN A 414 28.97 -29.35 10.35
N LEU A 415 29.27 -28.09 10.06
CA LEU A 415 30.43 -27.38 10.63
C LEU A 415 30.25 -27.11 12.13
N SER A 416 29.03 -26.76 12.55
CA SER A 416 28.67 -26.42 13.93
C SER A 416 27.40 -27.14 14.36
N LYS A 417 27.51 -28.41 14.77
CA LYS A 417 26.34 -29.27 15.10
C LYS A 417 25.46 -28.75 16.23
N ASP A 418 26.06 -28.03 17.17
CA ASP A 418 25.36 -27.42 18.31
C ASP A 418 24.82 -26.01 17.99
N SER A 419 24.93 -25.55 16.72
CA SER A 419 24.43 -24.24 16.32
C SER A 419 22.90 -24.19 16.31
N CYS A 420 22.37 -23.06 16.76
CA CYS A 420 20.95 -22.71 16.74
C CYS A 420 20.67 -21.46 15.88
N ALA A 421 21.64 -20.96 15.11
CA ALA A 421 21.53 -19.71 14.34
C ALA A 421 20.43 -19.74 13.25
N TYR A 422 20.02 -20.96 12.86
CA TYR A 422 18.94 -21.24 11.92
C TYR A 422 17.72 -21.90 12.58
N ASN A 423 17.55 -21.75 13.89
CA ASN A 423 16.25 -21.98 14.51
C ASN A 423 15.40 -20.71 14.30
N THR A 424 14.14 -20.89 13.88
CA THR A 424 13.15 -19.80 13.74
C THR A 424 12.02 -20.00 14.75
N LEU A 425 11.44 -18.90 15.23
CA LEU A 425 10.41 -18.89 16.28
C LEU A 425 9.15 -18.17 15.80
N GLY A 426 8.02 -18.88 15.78
CA GLY A 426 6.69 -18.29 15.75
C GLY A 426 6.03 -18.45 17.12
N SER A 427 5.73 -17.35 17.80
CA SER A 427 5.01 -17.34 19.08
C SER A 427 3.67 -16.61 18.94
N TYR A 428 2.64 -17.17 19.57
CA TYR A 428 1.27 -16.62 19.52
C TYR A 428 0.64 -16.64 20.91
N GLN A 429 0.10 -15.49 21.35
CA GLN A 429 -0.76 -15.40 22.51
C GLN A 429 -2.17 -15.87 22.13
N LEU A 430 -2.71 -16.81 22.92
CA LEU A 430 -4.00 -17.45 22.70
C LEU A 430 -4.97 -17.01 23.79
N GLU A 431 -6.05 -16.34 23.39
CA GLU A 431 -7.11 -15.86 24.28
C GLU A 431 -8.47 -16.43 23.89
N GLY A 432 -9.05 -17.26 24.75
CA GLY A 432 -10.33 -17.95 24.51
C GLY A 432 -10.31 -19.45 24.90
N PRO A 433 -11.40 -20.18 24.62
CA PRO A 433 -11.54 -21.59 24.97
C PRO A 433 -10.81 -22.53 23.98
N LEU A 434 -9.76 -23.21 24.46
CA LEU A 434 -8.90 -24.07 23.64
C LEU A 434 -9.13 -25.57 23.88
N ASP A 435 -9.46 -26.34 22.83
CA ASP A 435 -9.49 -27.81 22.88
C ASP A 435 -8.10 -28.38 22.56
N LEU A 436 -7.43 -28.87 23.61
CA LEU A 436 -6.08 -29.43 23.51
C LEU A 436 -5.98 -30.69 22.64
N ASN A 437 -7.07 -31.45 22.48
CA ASN A 437 -7.08 -32.64 21.65
C ASN A 437 -7.29 -32.29 20.17
N ALA A 438 -8.13 -31.29 19.88
CA ALA A 438 -8.26 -30.74 18.54
C ALA A 438 -6.94 -30.08 18.09
N LEU A 439 -6.24 -29.36 18.98
CA LEU A 439 -4.93 -28.76 18.68
C LEU A 439 -3.88 -29.83 18.35
N LYS A 440 -3.78 -30.90 19.15
CA LYS A 440 -2.86 -32.01 18.86
C LYS A 440 -3.14 -32.66 17.50
N ARG A 441 -4.39 -33.06 17.24
CA ARG A 441 -4.79 -33.63 15.95
C ARG A 441 -4.57 -32.67 14.78
N ALA A 442 -4.71 -31.36 15.01
CA ALA A 442 -4.49 -30.35 13.97
C ALA A 442 -3.01 -30.20 13.63
N LEU A 443 -2.13 -30.24 14.63
CA LEU A 443 -0.68 -30.22 14.42
C LEU A 443 -0.21 -31.52 13.72
N ASP A 444 -0.70 -32.70 14.11
CA ASP A 444 -0.40 -33.96 13.42
C ASP A 444 -0.80 -33.90 11.93
N ALA A 445 -2.03 -33.47 11.65
CA ALA A 445 -2.52 -33.32 10.28
C ALA A 445 -1.81 -32.21 9.47
N LEU A 446 -1.24 -31.20 10.12
CA LEU A 446 -0.40 -30.19 9.49
C LEU A 446 0.94 -30.79 9.02
N VAL A 447 1.53 -31.70 9.81
CA VAL A 447 2.75 -32.43 9.46
C VAL A 447 2.53 -33.42 8.32
N ASP A 448 1.40 -34.15 8.32
CA ASP A 448 1.07 -35.06 7.23
C ASP A 448 0.86 -34.29 5.91
N ARG A 449 0.16 -33.15 5.96
CA ARG A 449 -0.09 -32.27 4.80
C ARG A 449 1.18 -31.68 4.22
N HIS A 450 2.11 -31.21 5.05
CA HIS A 450 3.31 -30.50 4.61
C HIS A 450 4.55 -31.37 4.67
N ALA A 451 4.89 -31.99 3.54
CA ALA A 451 6.00 -32.94 3.40
C ALA A 451 7.33 -32.49 4.02
N SER A 452 7.65 -31.19 3.95
CA SER A 452 8.85 -30.59 4.55
C SER A 452 8.94 -30.80 6.06
N LEU A 453 7.81 -30.77 6.79
CA LEU A 453 7.78 -31.00 8.24
C LEU A 453 8.07 -32.46 8.63
N ARG A 454 7.83 -33.40 7.70
CA ARG A 454 8.15 -34.83 7.80
C ARG A 454 9.37 -35.24 6.96
N THR A 455 10.26 -34.28 6.65
CA THR A 455 11.50 -34.52 5.89
C THR A 455 12.73 -34.51 6.80
N ARG A 456 13.64 -35.45 6.57
CA ARG A 456 14.99 -35.50 7.18
C ARG A 456 16.09 -35.39 6.13
N PHE A 457 17.27 -34.99 6.56
CA PHE A 457 18.45 -34.78 5.72
C PHE A 457 19.55 -35.79 6.10
N LEU A 458 19.87 -36.66 5.15
CA LEU A 458 20.82 -37.76 5.29
C LEU A 458 22.02 -37.54 4.35
N THR A 459 23.08 -38.33 4.51
CA THR A 459 24.18 -38.42 3.54
C THR A 459 24.11 -39.77 2.84
N GLU A 460 23.94 -39.78 1.52
CA GLU A 460 23.93 -40.99 0.70
C GLU A 460 25.04 -40.93 -0.33
N SER A 461 25.92 -41.94 -0.36
CA SER A 461 27.10 -41.99 -1.25
C SER A 461 28.04 -40.77 -1.17
N GLY A 462 28.02 -40.03 -0.06
CA GLY A 462 28.82 -38.82 0.16
C GLY A 462 28.08 -37.50 -0.09
N GLU A 463 26.91 -37.54 -0.73
CA GLU A 463 26.10 -36.36 -1.04
C GLU A 463 24.98 -36.15 -0.01
N PRO A 464 24.64 -34.90 0.36
CA PRO A 464 23.47 -34.63 1.16
C PRO A 464 22.20 -34.89 0.35
N ARG A 465 21.22 -35.57 0.98
CA ARG A 465 19.93 -35.95 0.38
C ARG A 465 18.80 -35.70 1.37
N GLN A 466 17.66 -35.26 0.88
CA GLN A 466 16.44 -35.13 1.67
C GLN A 466 15.56 -36.37 1.47
N GLN A 467 14.99 -36.89 2.55
CA GLN A 467 14.10 -38.03 2.56
C GLN A 467 12.78 -37.65 3.25
N VAL A 468 11.70 -37.73 2.47
CA VAL A 468 10.34 -37.48 2.92
C VAL A 468 9.81 -38.74 3.58
N CYS A 469 9.47 -38.68 4.87
CA CYS A 469 8.87 -39.80 5.61
C CYS A 469 7.38 -39.94 5.28
N ALA A 470 6.87 -41.18 5.27
CA ALA A 470 5.48 -41.47 4.87
C ALA A 470 4.42 -40.90 5.83
N SER A 471 4.76 -40.74 7.11
CA SER A 471 3.95 -40.08 8.13
C SER A 471 4.87 -39.37 9.11
N GLY A 472 4.38 -38.29 9.72
CA GLY A 472 5.04 -37.65 10.85
C GLY A 472 4.19 -37.73 12.12
N ALA A 473 4.70 -37.14 13.19
CA ALA A 473 3.92 -36.80 14.38
C ALA A 473 4.31 -35.39 14.80
N ALA A 474 3.41 -34.70 15.49
CA ALA A 474 3.63 -33.37 16.03
C ALA A 474 3.58 -33.40 17.57
N PRO A 475 4.71 -33.70 18.25
CA PRO A 475 4.76 -33.66 19.70
C PRO A 475 4.45 -32.25 20.22
N LEU A 476 3.25 -32.10 20.82
CA LEU A 476 2.87 -30.91 21.56
C LEU A 476 3.23 -31.08 23.03
N GLU A 477 4.30 -30.41 23.45
CA GLU A 477 4.62 -30.23 24.86
C GLU A 477 3.61 -29.26 25.50
N ILE A 478 3.23 -29.52 26.77
CA ILE A 478 2.35 -28.63 27.53
C ILE A 478 3.08 -28.27 28.83
N VAL A 479 3.23 -26.97 29.08
CA VAL A 479 3.95 -26.43 30.24
C VAL A 479 3.00 -25.54 31.05
N GLU A 480 2.64 -25.97 32.26
CA GLU A 480 1.82 -25.18 33.17
C GLU A 480 2.68 -24.17 33.95
N LEU A 481 2.52 -22.88 33.66
CA LEU A 481 3.18 -21.79 34.40
C LEU A 481 2.22 -21.11 35.39
N GLY A 482 0.96 -20.94 34.99
CA GLY A 482 -0.08 -20.27 35.77
C GLY A 482 0.22 -18.79 36.05
N GLU A 483 -0.62 -18.16 36.87
CA GLU A 483 -0.53 -16.72 37.22
C GLU A 483 0.50 -16.46 38.35
N GLN A 484 1.68 -17.07 38.28
CA GLN A 484 2.75 -16.85 39.26
C GLN A 484 3.40 -15.46 39.09
N PRO A 485 3.88 -14.82 40.17
CA PRO A 485 4.47 -13.46 40.11
C PRO A 485 5.74 -13.33 39.24
N ASN A 486 6.34 -14.45 38.81
CA ASN A 486 7.47 -14.50 37.86
C ASN A 486 7.12 -15.28 36.58
N ALA A 487 5.83 -15.48 36.26
CA ALA A 487 5.40 -16.31 35.13
C ALA A 487 5.95 -15.81 33.78
N GLU A 488 5.99 -14.48 33.58
CA GLU A 488 6.52 -13.87 32.37
C GLU A 488 8.04 -14.12 32.21
N GLN A 489 8.84 -13.86 33.24
CA GLN A 489 10.28 -14.16 33.20
C GLN A 489 10.54 -15.64 32.93
N LYS A 490 9.81 -16.54 33.61
CA LYS A 490 9.92 -17.99 33.37
C LYS A 490 9.51 -18.36 31.95
N LEU A 491 8.46 -17.75 31.41
CA LEU A 491 8.01 -17.96 30.02
C LEU A 491 9.13 -17.61 29.04
N LYS A 492 9.76 -16.45 29.20
CA LYS A 492 10.90 -16.01 28.38
C LYS A 492 12.09 -16.97 28.48
N GLU A 493 12.51 -17.34 29.69
CA GLU A 493 13.57 -18.34 29.92
C GLU A 493 13.24 -19.70 29.28
N GLN A 494 11.98 -20.13 29.31
CA GLN A 494 11.51 -21.40 28.74
C GLN A 494 11.41 -21.38 27.21
N ILE A 495 11.06 -20.23 26.60
CA ILE A 495 11.08 -20.05 25.15
C ILE A 495 12.53 -20.02 24.65
N LEU A 496 13.38 -19.18 25.26
CA LEU A 496 14.79 -19.03 24.86
C LEU A 496 15.60 -20.34 24.99
N SER A 497 15.37 -21.13 26.06
CA SER A 497 16.03 -22.43 26.22
C SER A 497 15.64 -23.47 25.17
N ARG A 498 14.41 -23.42 24.63
CA ARG A 498 13.98 -24.27 23.49
C ARG A 498 14.45 -23.74 22.14
N LEU A 499 14.52 -22.41 22.00
CA LEU A 499 15.07 -21.76 20.80
C LEU A 499 16.57 -22.03 20.65
N THR A 500 17.28 -22.17 21.77
CA THR A 500 18.72 -22.49 21.83
C THR A 500 19.03 -23.98 21.97
N GLU A 501 18.05 -24.86 21.69
CA GLU A 501 18.26 -26.30 21.57
C GLU A 501 18.53 -26.66 20.08
N PRO A 502 19.67 -27.27 19.72
CA PRO A 502 19.98 -27.58 18.33
C PRO A 502 19.07 -28.69 17.77
N PHE A 503 18.90 -28.73 16.45
CA PHE A 503 18.20 -29.84 15.76
C PHE A 503 19.21 -30.82 15.14
N ASP A 504 18.99 -32.14 15.29
CA ASP A 504 19.63 -33.14 14.44
C ASP A 504 18.84 -33.28 13.14
N LEU A 505 19.40 -32.75 12.04
CA LEU A 505 18.75 -32.76 10.72
C LEU A 505 18.44 -34.17 10.18
N GLN A 506 19.01 -35.23 10.77
CA GLN A 506 18.74 -36.62 10.39
C GLN A 506 17.46 -37.20 11.05
N GLN A 507 16.86 -36.49 12.02
CA GLN A 507 15.65 -36.92 12.73
C GLN A 507 14.45 -36.07 12.32
N ILE A 508 13.25 -36.64 12.46
CA ILE A 508 11.99 -35.89 12.37
C ILE A 508 11.28 -35.91 13.74
N PRO A 509 10.46 -34.88 14.05
CA PRO A 509 10.23 -33.66 13.27
C PRO A 509 11.36 -32.63 13.40
N LEU A 510 11.54 -31.79 12.37
CA LEU A 510 12.42 -30.61 12.41
C LEU A 510 11.68 -29.34 12.84
N PHE A 511 10.71 -29.53 13.74
CA PHE A 511 10.04 -28.48 14.48
C PHE A 511 9.66 -28.97 15.88
N ARG A 512 9.44 -28.04 16.80
CA ARG A 512 8.98 -28.27 18.17
C ARG A 512 7.74 -27.41 18.42
N ALA A 513 6.72 -27.96 19.08
CA ALA A 513 5.53 -27.22 19.49
C ALA A 513 5.37 -27.29 21.01
N THR A 514 5.29 -26.13 21.67
CA THR A 514 5.09 -26.03 23.12
C THR A 514 3.93 -25.08 23.42
N LEU A 515 2.94 -25.55 24.17
CA LEU A 515 1.84 -24.75 24.69
C LEU A 515 2.09 -24.41 26.17
N PHE A 516 2.31 -23.13 26.45
CA PHE A 516 2.40 -22.60 27.81
C PHE A 516 1.01 -22.24 28.32
N VAL A 517 0.58 -22.83 29.43
CA VAL A 517 -0.70 -22.55 30.08
C VAL A 517 -0.49 -21.47 31.14
N LEU A 518 -1.03 -20.28 30.90
CA LEU A 518 -0.90 -19.10 31.75
C LEU A 518 -2.14 -18.89 32.64
N GLY A 519 -3.31 -19.29 32.15
CA GLY A 519 -4.59 -19.28 32.87
C GLY A 519 -5.61 -20.21 32.21
N SER A 520 -6.87 -20.14 32.62
CA SER A 520 -7.94 -21.02 32.11
C SER A 520 -8.27 -20.83 30.63
N ASN A 521 -8.20 -19.58 30.14
CA ASN A 521 -8.46 -19.19 28.75
C ASN A 521 -7.28 -18.34 28.18
N ARG A 522 -6.08 -18.50 28.75
CA ARG A 522 -4.88 -17.72 28.38
C ARG A 522 -3.70 -18.66 28.23
N HIS A 523 -3.17 -18.74 27.01
CA HIS A 523 -2.04 -19.60 26.67
C HIS A 523 -1.04 -18.85 25.78
N LEU A 524 0.16 -19.40 25.63
CA LEU A 524 1.07 -19.04 24.55
C LEU A 524 1.45 -20.31 23.79
N LEU A 525 1.25 -20.30 22.47
CA LEU A 525 1.71 -21.36 21.58
C LEU A 525 3.04 -20.93 20.96
N SER A 526 4.11 -21.68 21.23
CA SER A 526 5.42 -21.52 20.63
C SER A 526 5.66 -22.63 19.61
N LEU A 527 6.02 -22.25 18.40
CA LEU A 527 6.38 -23.12 17.29
C LEU A 527 7.81 -22.77 16.85
N ILE A 528 8.74 -23.69 17.03
CA ILE A 528 10.15 -23.51 16.68
C ILE A 528 10.50 -24.45 15.54
N PHE A 529 11.04 -23.95 14.44
CA PHE A 529 11.43 -24.73 13.26
C PHE A 529 12.93 -24.63 13.02
N HIS A 530 13.53 -25.63 12.34
CA HIS A 530 14.80 -25.40 11.66
C HIS A 530 14.53 -24.75 10.29
N HIS A 531 15.26 -23.68 9.95
CA HIS A 531 15.03 -22.87 8.75
C HIS A 531 15.19 -23.66 7.44
N ILE A 532 15.75 -24.88 7.47
CA ILE A 532 15.87 -25.79 6.31
C ILE A 532 14.52 -26.38 5.84
N VAL A 533 13.48 -26.35 6.70
CA VAL A 533 12.11 -26.86 6.40
C VAL A 533 11.02 -25.79 6.41
N SER A 534 11.30 -24.56 6.82
CA SER A 534 10.35 -23.43 6.85
C SER A 534 11.06 -22.10 6.54
N ASP A 535 10.30 -21.11 6.07
CA ASP A 535 10.70 -19.73 5.89
C ASP A 535 9.56 -18.78 6.29
N GLY A 536 9.79 -17.46 6.34
CA GLY A 536 8.77 -16.51 6.80
C GLY A 536 7.47 -16.50 5.98
N TRP A 537 7.49 -16.97 4.73
CA TRP A 537 6.27 -17.18 3.94
C TRP A 537 5.56 -18.47 4.39
N SER A 538 6.31 -19.54 4.63
CA SER A 538 5.78 -20.80 5.17
C SER A 538 5.07 -20.60 6.50
N ASP A 539 5.54 -19.70 7.35
CA ASP A 539 4.90 -19.41 8.65
C ASP A 539 3.47 -18.81 8.48
N GLU A 540 3.23 -17.98 7.45
CA GLU A 540 1.88 -17.50 7.07
C GLU A 540 0.98 -18.66 6.59
N ILE A 541 1.54 -19.62 5.83
CA ILE A 541 0.82 -20.83 5.37
C ILE A 541 0.46 -21.71 6.56
N LEU A 542 1.42 -21.98 7.45
CA LEU A 542 1.27 -22.85 8.62
C LEU A 542 0.19 -22.32 9.57
N ALA A 543 0.15 -21.01 9.85
CA ALA A 543 -0.89 -20.40 10.67
C ALA A 543 -2.30 -20.55 10.04
N LYS A 544 -2.43 -20.29 8.74
CA LYS A 544 -3.70 -20.40 8.00
C LYS A 544 -4.21 -21.84 7.91
N ASP A 545 -3.33 -22.78 7.60
CA ASP A 545 -3.69 -24.20 7.55
C ASP A 545 -4.00 -24.76 8.94
N LEU A 546 -3.25 -24.38 9.99
CA LEU A 546 -3.53 -24.78 11.37
C LEU A 546 -4.92 -24.34 11.82
N SER A 547 -5.32 -23.09 11.53
CA SER A 547 -6.67 -22.58 11.80
C SER A 547 -7.75 -23.42 11.12
N ARG A 548 -7.61 -23.68 9.82
CA ARG A 548 -8.57 -24.47 9.01
C ARG A 548 -8.67 -25.92 9.47
N ILE A 549 -7.54 -26.54 9.78
CA ILE A 549 -7.48 -27.93 10.25
C ILE A 549 -8.05 -28.02 11.66
N TYR A 550 -7.73 -27.10 12.57
CA TYR A 550 -8.28 -27.08 13.93
C TYR A 550 -9.81 -26.97 13.93
N GLN A 551 -10.37 -26.09 13.09
CA GLN A 551 -11.83 -25.96 12.96
C GLN A 551 -12.51 -27.25 12.46
N ALA A 552 -11.86 -27.99 11.55
CA ALA A 552 -12.28 -29.34 11.15
C ALA A 552 -12.19 -30.35 12.30
N GLN A 553 -11.13 -30.31 13.10
CA GLN A 553 -10.94 -31.19 14.26
C GLN A 553 -11.92 -30.93 15.41
N LEU A 554 -12.50 -29.72 15.49
CA LEU A 554 -13.60 -29.37 16.39
C LEU A 554 -14.98 -29.81 15.88
N SER A 555 -15.28 -29.51 14.62
CA SER A 555 -16.62 -29.75 14.05
C SER A 555 -16.85 -31.19 13.58
N GLY A 556 -15.78 -31.92 13.25
CA GLY A 556 -15.84 -33.20 12.56
C GLY A 556 -16.04 -33.09 11.04
N GLU A 557 -16.11 -31.89 10.49
CA GLU A 557 -16.24 -31.61 9.05
C GLU A 557 -14.86 -31.55 8.36
N PRO A 558 -14.78 -31.72 7.02
CA PRO A 558 -13.53 -31.54 6.28
C PRO A 558 -12.97 -30.10 6.37
N SER A 559 -11.65 -29.95 6.39
CA SER A 559 -10.98 -28.63 6.50
C SER A 559 -11.17 -27.69 5.30
N GLY A 560 -11.69 -28.20 4.18
CA GLY A 560 -11.88 -27.44 2.94
C GLY A 560 -10.57 -27.03 2.24
N LEU A 561 -9.41 -27.47 2.74
CA LEU A 561 -8.12 -27.20 2.12
C LEU A 561 -7.96 -28.00 0.82
N SER A 562 -7.51 -27.33 -0.24
CA SER A 562 -7.20 -27.99 -1.51
C SER A 562 -5.94 -28.88 -1.38
N LEU A 563 -5.87 -29.91 -2.22
CA LEU A 563 -4.65 -30.71 -2.40
C LEU A 563 -3.52 -29.82 -2.94
N LEU A 564 -2.30 -30.03 -2.45
CA LEU A 564 -1.12 -29.40 -3.01
C LEU A 564 -0.78 -30.12 -4.33
N PRO A 565 -0.56 -29.40 -5.45
CA PRO A 565 -0.28 -30.02 -6.74
C PRO A 565 1.13 -30.66 -6.79
N VAL A 566 2.06 -30.18 -5.97
CA VAL A 566 3.45 -30.61 -5.85
C VAL A 566 3.89 -30.59 -4.37
N GLU A 567 5.01 -31.23 -4.03
CA GLU A 567 5.70 -31.13 -2.74
C GLU A 567 7.04 -30.35 -2.88
N TYR A 568 7.65 -29.93 -1.77
CA TYR A 568 8.96 -29.22 -1.82
C TYR A 568 10.08 -30.04 -2.51
N ARG A 569 10.00 -31.37 -2.47
CA ARG A 569 10.92 -32.28 -3.18
C ARG A 569 10.91 -32.06 -4.70
N ASP A 570 9.77 -31.66 -5.26
CA ASP A 570 9.59 -31.40 -6.69
C ASP A 570 10.28 -30.08 -7.07
N TYR A 571 10.23 -29.07 -6.20
CA TYR A 571 11.01 -27.83 -6.35
C TYR A 571 12.52 -28.09 -6.31
N ALA A 572 12.98 -29.00 -5.44
CA ALA A 572 14.39 -29.37 -5.40
C ALA A 572 14.87 -30.08 -6.68
N LEU A 573 14.02 -30.88 -7.32
CA LEU A 573 14.30 -31.50 -8.62
C LEU A 573 14.24 -30.46 -9.76
N ALA A 574 13.23 -29.59 -9.78
CA ALA A 574 13.09 -28.54 -10.79
C ALA A 574 14.26 -27.55 -10.74
N GLN A 575 14.74 -27.15 -9.55
CA GLN A 575 15.95 -26.33 -9.41
C GLN A 575 17.20 -27.07 -9.93
N GLN A 576 17.30 -28.39 -9.71
CA GLN A 576 18.41 -29.18 -10.27
C GLN A 576 18.35 -29.28 -11.81
N GLU A 577 17.15 -29.35 -12.42
CA GLU A 577 16.98 -29.30 -13.87
C GLU A 577 17.34 -27.90 -14.44
N TYR A 578 16.85 -26.81 -13.82
CA TYR A 578 17.19 -25.43 -14.17
C TYR A 578 18.71 -25.17 -14.12
N LEU A 579 19.41 -25.60 -13.06
CA LEU A 579 20.85 -25.39 -12.89
C LEU A 579 21.70 -26.09 -13.96
N GLN A 580 21.17 -27.12 -14.62
CA GLN A 580 21.78 -27.80 -15.78
C GLN A 580 21.34 -27.21 -17.14
N GLY A 581 20.32 -26.34 -17.12
CA GLY A 581 19.76 -25.67 -18.29
C GLY A 581 20.65 -24.54 -18.84
N LYS A 582 20.21 -23.96 -19.95
CA LYS A 582 20.92 -22.84 -20.60
C LYS A 582 20.72 -21.52 -19.87
N ASP A 583 19.61 -21.38 -19.16
CA ASP A 583 19.19 -20.12 -18.54
C ASP A 583 20.02 -19.82 -17.28
N SER A 584 20.27 -20.85 -16.47
CA SER A 584 21.32 -20.87 -15.42
C SER A 584 22.69 -20.34 -15.92
N VAL A 585 23.10 -20.62 -17.17
CA VAL A 585 24.35 -20.10 -17.74
C VAL A 585 24.26 -18.61 -18.10
N GLY A 586 23.06 -18.11 -18.42
CA GLY A 586 22.78 -16.68 -18.59
C GLY A 586 22.86 -15.94 -17.25
N ASP A 587 22.16 -16.44 -16.24
CA ASP A 587 22.08 -15.84 -14.91
C ASP A 587 23.44 -15.87 -14.19
N CYS A 588 24.15 -17.00 -14.26
CA CYS A 588 25.54 -17.12 -13.79
C CYS A 588 26.44 -16.03 -14.40
N ARG A 589 26.36 -15.80 -15.72
CA ARG A 589 27.13 -14.78 -16.41
C ARG A 589 26.75 -13.36 -15.96
N PHE A 590 25.46 -13.08 -15.77
CA PHE A 590 25.00 -11.79 -15.25
C PHE A 590 25.61 -11.51 -13.88
N TRP A 591 25.46 -12.46 -12.93
CA TRP A 591 25.99 -12.30 -11.58
C TRP A 591 27.52 -12.19 -11.55
N GLN A 592 28.22 -12.97 -12.38
CA GLN A 592 29.67 -12.82 -12.56
C GLN A 592 30.03 -11.43 -13.09
N GLN A 593 29.37 -10.93 -14.14
CA GLN A 593 29.64 -9.58 -14.68
C GLN A 593 29.35 -8.48 -13.66
N LEU A 594 28.33 -8.64 -12.83
CA LEU A 594 27.96 -7.66 -11.80
C LEU A 594 28.94 -7.65 -10.61
N LEU A 595 29.59 -8.78 -10.29
CA LEU A 595 30.30 -8.97 -9.01
C LEU A 595 31.81 -9.28 -9.14
N VAL A 596 32.33 -9.62 -10.32
CA VAL A 596 33.77 -9.97 -10.50
C VAL A 596 34.73 -8.79 -10.26
N GLU A 597 34.30 -7.55 -10.52
CA GLU A 597 35.11 -6.34 -10.35
C GLU A 597 34.80 -5.58 -9.04
N THR A 598 34.49 -6.29 -7.94
CA THR A 598 34.25 -5.68 -6.63
C THR A 598 35.54 -5.55 -5.83
N ALA A 599 35.79 -4.41 -5.20
CA ALA A 599 36.97 -4.17 -4.36
C ALA A 599 36.96 -4.90 -2.99
N GLY A 600 36.06 -5.88 -2.81
CA GLY A 600 35.61 -6.35 -1.50
C GLY A 600 34.57 -5.43 -0.88
N GLN A 601 33.91 -5.87 0.20
CA GLN A 601 33.15 -4.94 1.04
C GLN A 601 34.12 -4.11 1.90
N PRO A 602 33.82 -2.82 2.14
CA PRO A 602 34.60 -2.02 3.08
C PRO A 602 34.58 -2.65 4.49
N ASP A 603 35.59 -2.34 5.30
CA ASP A 603 35.47 -2.52 6.75
C ASP A 603 34.63 -1.38 7.31
N PHE A 604 33.46 -1.72 7.85
CA PHE A 604 32.56 -0.74 8.45
C PHE A 604 33.16 -0.16 9.74
N LEU A 605 32.59 0.94 10.22
CA LEU A 605 32.96 1.51 11.52
C LEU A 605 32.43 0.61 12.65
N HIS A 606 33.23 -0.35 13.08
CA HIS A 606 32.99 -1.19 14.24
C HIS A 606 33.61 -0.53 15.49
N ASP A 607 32.94 -0.63 16.64
CA ASP A 607 33.51 -0.19 17.93
C ASP A 607 34.57 -1.18 18.45
N TYR A 608 34.51 -2.43 17.97
CA TYR A 608 35.35 -3.54 18.40
C TYR A 608 36.01 -4.25 17.20
N PRO A 609 37.22 -4.80 17.36
CA PRO A 609 37.91 -5.51 16.28
C PRO A 609 37.16 -6.80 15.92
N ARG A 610 36.95 -7.03 14.62
CA ARG A 610 36.22 -8.21 14.11
C ARG A 610 36.84 -9.52 14.64
N PRO A 611 36.04 -10.39 15.29
CA PRO A 611 36.55 -11.67 15.79
C PRO A 611 36.94 -12.60 14.63
N PRO A 612 37.78 -13.64 14.85
CA PRO A 612 38.15 -14.60 13.80
C PRO A 612 37.00 -15.53 13.38
N GLN A 613 35.94 -15.61 14.20
CA GLN A 613 34.71 -16.37 13.94
C GLN A 613 33.53 -15.63 14.61
N ARG A 614 32.37 -15.57 13.95
CA ARG A 614 31.15 -14.99 14.58
C ARG A 614 30.66 -15.87 15.73
N ALA A 615 30.28 -15.27 16.87
CA ALA A 615 29.49 -15.95 17.88
C ALA A 615 27.99 -16.01 17.53
N GLY A 616 27.52 -15.16 16.61
CA GLY A 616 26.11 -15.07 16.23
C GLY A 616 25.21 -14.47 17.31
N GLN A 617 25.79 -13.72 18.26
CA GLN A 617 25.06 -13.01 19.30
C GLN A 617 24.84 -11.55 18.88
N GLY A 618 23.61 -11.08 18.98
CA GLY A 618 23.28 -9.70 18.71
C GLY A 618 22.19 -9.14 19.62
N ALA A 619 21.89 -7.87 19.39
CA ALA A 619 20.81 -7.14 20.02
C ALA A 619 20.03 -6.36 18.95
N ARG A 620 18.88 -5.81 19.33
CA ARG A 620 17.99 -5.06 18.44
C ARG A 620 17.74 -3.67 19.00
N LEU A 621 17.84 -2.65 18.14
CA LEU A 621 17.42 -1.29 18.44
C LEU A 621 16.18 -0.94 17.61
N SER A 622 15.05 -0.69 18.28
CA SER A 622 13.81 -0.29 17.62
C SER A 622 13.91 1.11 16.99
N ILE A 623 13.39 1.26 15.77
CA ILE A 623 13.30 2.52 15.02
C ILE A 623 11.85 2.79 14.58
N SER A 624 11.49 4.06 14.43
CA SER A 624 10.15 4.46 14.00
C SER A 624 10.23 5.65 13.05
N LEU A 625 9.71 5.48 11.83
CA LEU A 625 9.62 6.53 10.81
C LEU A 625 8.21 7.11 10.69
N ALA A 626 7.40 7.00 11.76
CA ALA A 626 5.98 7.41 11.80
C ALA A 626 5.75 8.82 11.27
N ASP A 627 6.53 9.78 11.76
CA ASP A 627 6.45 11.20 11.38
C ASP A 627 6.91 11.46 9.93
N GLN A 628 7.57 10.49 9.28
CA GLN A 628 8.04 10.58 7.90
C GLN A 628 7.23 9.70 6.93
N ALA A 629 6.29 8.88 7.42
CA ALA A 629 5.73 7.80 6.62
C ALA A 629 4.98 8.26 5.36
N ASP A 630 4.17 9.31 5.47
CA ASP A 630 3.50 9.89 4.31
C ASP A 630 4.50 10.59 3.37
N ALA A 631 5.55 11.21 3.90
CA ALA A 631 6.59 11.84 3.08
C ALA A 631 7.39 10.80 2.28
N ILE A 632 7.71 9.63 2.87
CA ILE A 632 8.33 8.49 2.20
C ILE A 632 7.41 7.96 1.09
N ARG A 633 6.10 7.80 1.34
CA ARG A 633 5.13 7.34 0.33
C ARG A 633 4.97 8.35 -0.81
N GLN A 634 4.89 9.65 -0.50
CA GLN A 634 4.82 10.71 -1.51
C GLN A 634 6.11 10.78 -2.33
N LEU A 635 7.28 10.65 -1.73
CA LEU A 635 8.55 10.61 -2.45
C LEU A 635 8.64 9.37 -3.37
N ALA A 636 8.24 8.19 -2.88
CA ALA A 636 8.19 6.97 -3.65
C ALA A 636 7.27 7.13 -4.88
N LEU A 637 6.05 7.66 -4.67
CA LEU A 637 5.08 7.97 -5.73
C LEU A 637 5.65 8.95 -6.77
N ASN A 638 6.18 10.10 -6.33
CA ASN A 638 6.72 11.14 -7.20
C ASN A 638 7.96 10.69 -7.98
N SER A 639 8.77 9.80 -7.39
CA SER A 639 9.97 9.24 -8.03
C SER A 639 9.70 7.97 -8.84
N GLN A 640 8.46 7.48 -8.86
CA GLN A 640 8.05 6.22 -9.51
C GLN A 640 8.82 4.98 -9.01
N VAL A 641 9.10 4.93 -7.71
CA VAL A 641 9.75 3.80 -7.01
C VAL A 641 8.87 3.29 -5.86
N THR A 642 9.31 2.27 -5.13
CA THR A 642 8.62 1.78 -3.93
C THR A 642 9.23 2.39 -2.65
N PRO A 643 8.49 2.43 -1.52
CA PRO A 643 9.07 2.80 -0.22
C PRO A 643 10.33 2.00 0.13
N PHE A 644 10.41 0.74 -0.30
CA PHE A 644 11.60 -0.10 -0.12
C PHE A 644 12.85 0.48 -0.78
N VAL A 645 12.73 1.03 -2.00
CA VAL A 645 13.85 1.69 -2.69
C VAL A 645 14.31 2.93 -1.93
N ILE A 646 13.37 3.70 -1.35
CA ILE A 646 13.71 4.86 -0.50
C ILE A 646 14.49 4.41 0.74
N LEU A 647 13.98 3.45 1.50
CA LEU A 647 14.61 2.92 2.72
C LEU A 647 16.00 2.32 2.43
N HIS A 648 16.11 1.53 1.37
CA HIS A 648 17.38 0.94 0.93
C HIS A 648 18.38 2.02 0.48
N ALA A 649 17.94 3.09 -0.17
CA ALA A 649 18.80 4.23 -0.52
C ALA A 649 19.30 4.99 0.71
N LEU A 650 18.45 5.20 1.72
CA LEU A 650 18.80 5.88 2.96
C LEU A 650 19.84 5.11 3.77
N VAL A 651 19.65 3.79 3.95
CA VAL A 651 20.65 2.93 4.62
C VAL A 651 21.96 2.91 3.83
N LYS A 652 21.91 2.75 2.50
CA LYS A 652 23.12 2.78 1.66
C LYS A 652 23.87 4.11 1.69
N LEU A 653 23.15 5.24 1.73
CA LEU A 653 23.73 6.57 1.93
C LEU A 653 24.49 6.67 3.26
N ILE A 654 23.92 6.15 4.35
CA ILE A 654 24.58 6.15 5.67
C ILE A 654 25.88 5.34 5.63
N VAL A 655 25.81 4.12 5.08
CA VAL A 655 26.99 3.24 4.94
C VAL A 655 28.07 3.89 4.07
N HIS A 656 27.69 4.54 2.97
CA HIS A 656 28.60 5.29 2.11
C HIS A 656 29.27 6.45 2.85
N ALA A 657 28.49 7.29 3.53
CA ALA A 657 29.00 8.42 4.31
C ALA A 657 29.92 8.01 5.46
N MET A 658 29.68 6.83 6.07
CA MET A 658 30.51 6.27 7.14
C MET A 658 31.83 5.68 6.67
N THR A 659 31.85 5.04 5.50
CA THR A 659 33.01 4.28 5.02
C THR A 659 33.83 5.03 3.97
N GLY A 660 33.26 6.07 3.36
CA GLY A 660 33.78 6.68 2.13
C GLY A 660 33.72 5.76 0.91
N ALA A 661 33.18 4.54 1.05
CA ALA A 661 33.23 3.54 0.00
C ALA A 661 32.22 3.86 -1.10
N SER A 662 32.72 3.97 -2.33
CA SER A 662 31.89 4.24 -3.51
C SER A 662 31.34 2.98 -4.19
N ASP A 663 31.64 1.78 -3.69
CA ASP A 663 31.10 0.51 -4.18
C ASP A 663 30.53 -0.30 -3.00
N LEU A 664 29.20 -0.39 -2.89
CA LEU A 664 28.52 -1.06 -1.79
C LEU A 664 27.58 -2.15 -2.27
N ILE A 665 27.72 -3.35 -1.70
CA ILE A 665 26.76 -4.44 -1.87
C ILE A 665 25.99 -4.59 -0.56
N VAL A 666 24.67 -4.57 -0.66
CA VAL A 666 23.77 -4.84 0.46
C VAL A 666 22.85 -5.97 0.04
N GLY A 667 22.64 -6.92 0.96
CA GLY A 667 21.72 -8.03 0.74
C GLY A 667 20.28 -7.59 0.85
N ILE A 668 19.42 -8.17 0.03
CA ILE A 668 17.97 -8.22 0.27
C ILE A 668 17.47 -9.67 0.20
N PRO A 669 16.46 -10.05 0.99
CA PRO A 669 15.81 -11.35 0.82
C PRO A 669 14.85 -11.33 -0.37
N SER A 670 14.86 -12.37 -1.19
CA SER A 670 13.75 -12.73 -2.08
C SER A 670 13.02 -13.95 -1.56
N ALA A 671 11.69 -13.94 -1.64
CA ALA A 671 10.86 -15.09 -1.32
C ALA A 671 11.06 -16.28 -2.27
N ASN A 672 11.59 -16.04 -3.48
CA ASN A 672 11.80 -17.03 -4.56
C ASN A 672 10.58 -17.95 -4.82
N ARG A 673 9.37 -17.35 -4.83
CA ARG A 673 8.07 -18.00 -5.02
C ARG A 673 7.29 -17.41 -6.19
N SER A 674 8.02 -17.17 -7.28
CA SER A 674 7.52 -16.77 -8.61
C SER A 674 6.45 -17.74 -9.11
N HIS A 675 6.71 -19.05 -9.02
CA HIS A 675 5.81 -20.12 -9.45
C HIS A 675 4.60 -20.28 -8.51
N PRO A 676 3.35 -20.28 -9.01
CA PRO A 676 2.14 -20.46 -8.20
C PRO A 676 2.09 -21.75 -7.41
N GLU A 677 2.60 -22.82 -7.99
CA GLU A 677 2.70 -24.15 -7.41
C GLU A 677 3.55 -24.13 -6.13
N SER A 678 4.47 -23.15 -5.99
CA SER A 678 5.28 -22.93 -4.79
C SER A 678 4.59 -22.09 -3.70
N GLN A 679 3.58 -21.28 -4.04
CA GLN A 679 3.01 -20.27 -3.12
C GLN A 679 2.21 -20.87 -1.96
N GLY A 680 1.78 -22.13 -2.08
CA GLY A 680 1.10 -22.91 -1.04
C GLY A 680 1.98 -23.94 -0.32
N LEU A 681 3.28 -23.98 -0.60
CA LEU A 681 4.20 -24.98 -0.03
C LEU A 681 4.92 -24.45 1.21
N VAL A 682 5.04 -25.30 2.24
CA VAL A 682 5.97 -25.09 3.35
C VAL A 682 7.36 -25.59 2.95
N GLY A 683 8.40 -24.82 3.21
CA GLY A 683 9.78 -25.16 2.87
C GLY A 683 10.72 -23.95 2.86
N TYR A 684 12.00 -24.17 2.59
CA TYR A 684 12.99 -23.09 2.49
C TYR A 684 13.14 -22.60 1.04
N PHE A 685 12.44 -21.54 0.66
CA PHE A 685 12.54 -20.94 -0.68
C PHE A 685 13.43 -19.70 -0.71
N LEU A 686 13.57 -19.02 0.44
CA LEU A 686 14.37 -17.81 0.63
C LEU A 686 15.70 -17.84 -0.15
N ASN A 687 15.86 -16.92 -1.10
CA ASN A 687 17.12 -16.62 -1.75
C ASN A 687 17.62 -15.23 -1.33
N LEU A 688 18.92 -14.96 -1.41
CA LEU A 688 19.50 -13.65 -1.09
C LEU A 688 20.04 -12.98 -2.35
N LEU A 689 19.65 -11.73 -2.59
CA LEU A 689 20.07 -10.98 -3.77
C LEU A 689 21.07 -9.88 -3.37
N PRO A 690 22.31 -9.91 -3.89
CA PRO A 690 23.28 -8.84 -3.67
C PRO A 690 22.95 -7.63 -4.55
N ILE A 691 22.48 -6.54 -3.95
CA ILE A 691 22.25 -5.29 -4.66
C ILE A 691 23.54 -4.47 -4.63
N ARG A 692 24.29 -4.40 -5.74
CA ARG A 692 25.48 -3.55 -5.89
C ARG A 692 25.07 -2.11 -6.21
N THR A 693 25.81 -1.12 -5.71
CA THR A 693 25.62 0.30 -6.05
C THR A 693 26.96 1.00 -6.10
N LEU A 694 27.29 1.52 -7.29
CA LEU A 694 28.43 2.40 -7.51
C LEU A 694 27.96 3.85 -7.31
N PHE A 695 28.49 4.52 -6.29
CA PHE A 695 28.20 5.90 -5.94
C PHE A 695 28.98 6.89 -6.82
N ASN A 696 28.46 8.10 -6.90
CA ASN A 696 29.10 9.23 -7.56
C ASN A 696 28.75 10.50 -6.80
N ASP A 697 29.77 11.24 -6.37
CA ASP A 697 29.65 12.46 -5.55
C ASP A 697 28.87 13.57 -6.25
N SER A 698 28.71 13.51 -7.58
CA SER A 698 27.91 14.46 -8.37
C SER A 698 26.40 14.14 -8.38
N TRP A 699 25.95 13.08 -7.71
CA TRP A 699 24.54 12.68 -7.70
C TRP A 699 23.70 13.50 -6.72
N ARG A 700 22.42 13.65 -7.07
CA ARG A 700 21.36 14.02 -6.15
C ARG A 700 20.73 12.77 -5.55
N PHE A 701 19.97 12.91 -4.47
CA PHE A 701 19.28 11.77 -3.86
C PHE A 701 18.40 11.01 -4.86
N ARG A 702 17.67 11.69 -5.76
CA ARG A 702 16.88 11.04 -6.82
C ARG A 702 17.68 10.22 -7.83
N ASP A 703 18.95 10.54 -8.06
CA ASP A 703 19.82 9.78 -8.96
C ASP A 703 20.21 8.45 -8.31
N LEU A 704 20.47 8.46 -7.00
CA LEU A 704 20.65 7.26 -6.19
C LEU A 704 19.39 6.39 -6.19
N LEU A 705 18.19 6.97 -5.99
CA LEU A 705 16.92 6.24 -6.09
C LEU A 705 16.77 5.54 -7.46
N THR A 706 17.06 6.26 -8.54
CA THR A 706 16.98 5.74 -9.90
C THR A 706 17.95 4.58 -10.13
N SER A 707 19.20 4.72 -9.66
CA SER A 707 20.24 3.69 -9.80
C SER A 707 19.93 2.43 -8.97
N ILE A 708 19.45 2.60 -7.74
CA ILE A 708 19.05 1.48 -6.87
C ILE A 708 17.82 0.76 -7.43
N ASN A 709 16.81 1.49 -7.88
CA ASN A 709 15.63 0.89 -8.51
C ASN A 709 16.03 0.02 -9.71
N ARG A 710 16.87 0.53 -10.63
CA ARG A 710 17.40 -0.26 -11.74
C ARG A 710 18.13 -1.52 -11.26
N SER A 711 19.04 -1.38 -10.29
CA SER A 711 19.84 -2.51 -9.77
C SER A 711 18.97 -3.60 -9.13
N MET A 712 17.92 -3.20 -8.38
CA MET A 712 16.93 -4.14 -7.83
C MET A 712 16.14 -4.86 -8.94
N LEU A 713 15.68 -4.14 -9.96
CA LEU A 713 14.92 -4.74 -11.06
C LEU A 713 15.75 -5.72 -11.90
N GLU A 714 17.04 -5.43 -12.10
CA GLU A 714 17.97 -6.35 -12.74
C GLU A 714 18.27 -7.58 -11.86
N ALA A 715 18.46 -7.39 -10.54
CA ALA A 715 18.59 -8.50 -9.60
C ALA A 715 17.35 -9.41 -9.56
N PHE A 716 16.14 -8.86 -9.67
CA PHE A 716 14.90 -9.63 -9.71
C PHE A 716 14.68 -10.43 -11.00
N ASP A 717 15.25 -10.02 -12.14
CA ASP A 717 15.21 -10.82 -13.38
C ASP A 717 16.04 -12.11 -13.25
N HIS A 718 17.10 -12.08 -12.45
CA HIS A 718 18.07 -13.17 -12.29
C HIS A 718 17.97 -13.86 -10.91
N GLN A 719 16.83 -13.72 -10.22
CA GLN A 719 16.66 -14.15 -8.82
C GLN A 719 16.58 -15.67 -8.63
N GLU A 720 16.22 -16.44 -9.66
CA GLU A 720 16.17 -17.91 -9.57
C GLU A 720 17.56 -18.53 -9.41
N TYR A 721 18.63 -17.76 -9.66
CA TYR A 721 20.01 -18.18 -9.44
C TYR A 721 20.34 -18.22 -7.93
N PRO A 722 20.63 -19.40 -7.34
CA PRO A 722 20.79 -19.49 -5.89
C PRO A 722 22.05 -18.76 -5.39
N PHE A 723 21.91 -18.02 -4.28
CA PHE A 723 23.02 -17.28 -3.65
C PHE A 723 24.24 -18.15 -3.32
N SER A 724 24.02 -19.34 -2.75
CA SER A 724 25.12 -20.28 -2.45
C SER A 724 25.87 -20.71 -3.70
N ARG A 725 25.15 -20.91 -4.81
CA ARG A 725 25.76 -21.24 -6.10
C ARG A 725 26.53 -20.05 -6.70
N MET A 726 25.99 -18.84 -6.58
CA MET A 726 26.66 -17.59 -6.95
C MET A 726 28.00 -17.42 -6.23
N VAL A 727 28.05 -17.70 -4.92
CA VAL A 727 29.29 -17.66 -4.12
C VAL A 727 30.33 -18.68 -4.60
N ASP A 728 29.91 -19.91 -4.89
CA ASP A 728 30.80 -20.97 -5.39
C ASP A 728 31.35 -20.65 -6.80
N ASP A 729 30.53 -20.17 -7.74
CA ASP A 729 30.98 -19.84 -9.11
C ASP A 729 31.80 -18.54 -9.20
N LEU A 730 31.66 -17.62 -8.25
CA LEU A 730 32.55 -16.46 -8.08
C LEU A 730 33.89 -16.84 -7.40
N GLN A 731 34.01 -18.04 -6.85
CA GLN A 731 35.21 -18.54 -6.15
C GLN A 731 35.69 -17.65 -5.00
N LEU A 732 34.74 -17.02 -4.29
CA LEU A 732 35.05 -16.06 -3.24
C LEU A 732 35.77 -16.73 -2.05
N PRO A 733 36.68 -16.02 -1.35
CA PRO A 733 37.33 -16.55 -0.16
C PRO A 733 36.30 -16.95 0.91
N LYS A 734 36.37 -18.20 1.39
CA LYS A 734 35.51 -18.65 2.48
C LYS A 734 35.95 -17.98 3.79
N SER A 735 35.07 -17.14 4.35
CA SER A 735 35.25 -16.51 5.66
C SER A 735 34.37 -17.16 6.73
N PHE A 736 34.83 -17.10 7.98
CA PHE A 736 34.08 -17.49 9.17
C PHE A 736 33.64 -16.28 10.03
N ASN A 737 34.04 -15.07 9.65
CA ASN A 737 33.73 -13.81 10.36
C ASN A 737 33.07 -12.72 9.50
N ARG A 738 32.85 -13.01 8.22
CA ARG A 738 32.07 -12.20 7.27
C ARG A 738 31.16 -13.10 6.47
N HIS A 739 30.07 -12.54 5.97
CA HIS A 739 29.20 -13.18 5.00
C HIS A 739 29.78 -13.00 3.58
N PRO A 740 29.60 -13.93 2.62
CA PRO A 740 30.48 -14.01 1.44
C PRO A 740 30.50 -12.80 0.49
N LEU A 741 29.44 -11.98 0.44
CA LEU A 741 29.27 -10.90 -0.55
C LEU A 741 28.86 -9.54 0.05
N PHE A 742 28.18 -9.55 1.18
CA PHE A 742 27.66 -8.37 1.89
C PHE A 742 27.51 -8.74 3.35
N ASP A 743 27.89 -7.83 4.25
CA ASP A 743 27.70 -8.01 5.70
C ASP A 743 26.50 -7.20 6.23
N ILE A 744 25.82 -6.43 5.37
CA ILE A 744 24.60 -5.67 5.70
C ILE A 744 23.41 -6.25 4.93
N MET A 745 22.30 -6.42 5.64
CA MET A 745 21.01 -6.87 5.11
C MET A 745 19.94 -5.77 5.29
N ILE A 746 18.99 -5.69 4.35
CA ILE A 746 17.79 -4.85 4.51
C ILE A 746 16.56 -5.67 4.16
N VAL A 747 15.64 -5.77 5.12
CA VAL A 747 14.38 -6.52 5.02
C VAL A 747 13.20 -5.56 5.09
N PHE A 748 12.17 -5.78 4.27
CA PHE A 748 10.96 -4.95 4.26
C PHE A 748 9.68 -5.79 4.24
N HIS A 749 9.06 -5.86 5.41
CA HIS A 749 7.86 -6.62 5.70
C HIS A 749 6.62 -5.81 5.31
N ASN A 750 5.95 -6.24 4.24
CA ASN A 750 4.71 -5.61 3.76
C ASN A 750 3.44 -6.35 4.22
N ASN A 751 3.59 -7.45 4.96
CA ASN A 751 2.47 -8.18 5.55
C ASN A 751 2.40 -7.85 7.04
N GLN A 752 1.18 -7.62 7.55
CA GLN A 752 1.00 -7.61 9.00
C GLN A 752 1.19 -9.04 9.55
N PRO A 753 1.71 -9.18 10.77
CA PRO A 753 1.81 -10.46 11.46
C PRO A 753 0.47 -11.21 11.44
N THR A 754 0.49 -12.51 11.11
CA THR A 754 -0.76 -13.26 10.87
C THR A 754 -1.53 -13.47 12.16
N HIS A 755 -2.60 -12.68 12.34
CA HIS A 755 -3.67 -13.01 13.27
C HIS A 755 -4.54 -14.13 12.69
N PHE A 756 -4.89 -15.12 13.51
CA PHE A 756 -5.78 -16.22 13.14
C PHE A 756 -6.62 -16.66 14.34
N GLU A 757 -7.58 -17.54 14.07
CA GLU A 757 -8.50 -18.07 15.07
C GLU A 757 -8.37 -19.59 15.18
N LEU A 758 -8.43 -20.10 16.41
CA LEU A 758 -8.57 -21.52 16.72
C LEU A 758 -9.96 -21.74 17.32
N GLY A 759 -10.97 -21.86 16.45
CA GLY A 759 -12.37 -21.88 16.87
C GLY A 759 -12.76 -20.52 17.44
N GLU A 760 -13.13 -20.46 18.71
CA GLU A 760 -13.42 -19.21 19.41
C GLU A 760 -12.18 -18.57 20.09
N THR A 761 -10.99 -19.18 19.97
CA THR A 761 -9.74 -18.63 20.52
C THR A 761 -9.06 -17.70 19.53
N SER A 762 -8.89 -16.44 19.93
CA SER A 762 -8.05 -15.45 19.26
C SER A 762 -6.57 -15.83 19.37
N CYS A 763 -5.83 -15.85 18.26
CA CYS A 763 -4.39 -16.08 18.24
C CYS A 763 -3.67 -14.84 17.71
N THR A 764 -3.04 -14.07 18.59
CA THR A 764 -2.28 -12.86 18.23
C THR A 764 -0.77 -13.14 18.26
N PRO A 765 0.01 -12.68 17.26
CA PRO A 765 1.46 -12.82 17.28
C PRO A 765 2.09 -12.18 18.52
N PHE A 766 2.99 -12.91 19.16
CA PHE A 766 3.74 -12.50 20.34
C PHE A 766 5.23 -12.44 19.99
N PHE A 767 5.80 -11.24 20.00
CA PHE A 767 7.20 -11.01 19.66
C PHE A 767 8.07 -11.07 20.90
N GLU A 768 9.04 -11.97 20.89
CA GLU A 768 10.13 -12.01 21.86
C GLU A 768 11.41 -11.52 21.18
N GLU A 769 12.28 -10.84 21.92
CA GLU A 769 13.54 -10.32 21.39
C GLU A 769 14.49 -11.48 21.05
N SER A 770 14.76 -11.68 19.76
CA SER A 770 15.82 -12.58 19.30
C SER A 770 17.18 -12.00 19.65
N THR A 771 18.05 -12.83 20.23
CA THR A 771 19.46 -12.51 20.50
C THR A 771 20.42 -13.16 19.49
N ALA A 772 19.89 -13.86 18.49
CA ALA A 772 20.68 -14.42 17.39
C ALA A 772 20.81 -13.40 16.27
N CYS A 773 22.04 -13.19 15.77
CA CYS A 773 22.32 -12.27 14.66
C CYS A 773 23.17 -12.94 13.58
N ARG A 774 22.86 -12.64 12.31
CA ARG A 774 23.41 -13.32 11.12
C ARG A 774 24.31 -12.42 10.25
N PHE A 775 24.05 -11.12 10.29
CA PHE A 775 24.74 -10.07 9.56
C PHE A 775 25.42 -9.13 10.55
N ASP A 776 26.27 -8.22 10.09
CA ASP A 776 26.87 -7.21 10.96
C ASP A 776 25.82 -6.19 11.40
N LEU A 777 24.99 -5.77 10.43
CA LEU A 777 23.78 -4.98 10.62
C LEU A 777 22.66 -5.56 9.75
N ASP A 778 21.48 -5.79 10.32
CA ASP A 778 20.25 -6.13 9.60
C ASP A 778 19.18 -5.07 9.88
N PHE A 779 18.72 -4.38 8.84
CA PHE A 779 17.71 -3.34 8.94
C PHE A 779 16.34 -3.91 8.56
N GLU A 780 15.51 -4.22 9.55
CA GLU A 780 14.14 -4.72 9.35
C GLU A 780 13.13 -3.58 9.44
N PHE A 781 12.33 -3.37 8.39
CA PHE A 781 11.27 -2.36 8.30
C PHE A 781 9.89 -3.00 8.06
N PHE A 782 8.81 -2.42 8.61
CA PHE A 782 7.43 -2.94 8.51
C PHE A 782 6.47 -1.86 8.00
N ASP A 783 5.70 -2.11 6.93
CA ASP A 783 4.64 -1.17 6.49
C ASP A 783 3.35 -1.34 7.33
N ASP A 784 3.41 -0.90 8.58
CA ASP A 784 2.31 -0.90 9.56
C ASP A 784 1.43 0.36 9.48
N ARG A 785 1.43 1.06 8.33
CA ARG A 785 0.99 2.44 8.08
C ARG A 785 1.94 3.53 8.60
N HIS A 786 2.83 3.25 9.54
CA HIS A 786 3.73 4.24 10.15
C HIS A 786 5.22 3.96 9.87
N PHE A 787 5.57 2.84 9.25
CA PHE A 787 6.97 2.42 9.05
C PHE A 787 7.74 2.30 10.38
N ALA A 788 7.31 1.37 11.23
CA ALA A 788 8.14 0.85 12.31
C ALA A 788 9.28 -0.05 11.79
N GLY A 789 10.29 -0.30 12.62
CA GLY A 789 11.40 -1.19 12.30
C GLY A 789 12.32 -1.46 13.48
N PHE A 790 13.41 -2.19 13.23
CA PHE A 790 14.56 -2.29 14.12
C PHE A 790 15.85 -2.52 13.34
N ILE A 791 16.98 -2.18 13.98
CA ILE A 791 18.32 -2.54 13.53
C ILE A 791 18.78 -3.69 14.43
N GLU A 792 18.93 -4.89 13.88
CA GLU A 792 19.64 -5.98 14.55
C GLU A 792 21.14 -5.85 14.27
N TYR A 793 21.99 -6.07 15.28
CA TYR A 793 23.42 -5.84 15.17
C TYR A 793 24.25 -6.86 15.96
N ASP A 794 25.44 -7.18 15.45
CA ASP A 794 26.40 -8.06 16.13
C ASP A 794 27.07 -7.34 17.31
N CYS A 795 26.80 -7.80 18.53
CA CYS A 795 27.33 -7.19 19.76
C CYS A 795 28.84 -7.40 19.93
N GLN A 796 29.49 -8.24 19.09
CA GLN A 796 30.95 -8.35 19.05
C GLN A 796 31.60 -7.29 18.16
N LEU A 797 30.80 -6.49 17.43
CA LEU A 797 31.25 -5.46 16.50
C LEU A 797 30.77 -4.06 16.91
N TYR A 798 29.53 -3.93 17.40
CA TYR A 798 28.91 -2.65 17.71
C TYR A 798 28.42 -2.54 19.15
N SER A 799 28.51 -1.33 19.67
CA SER A 799 27.84 -0.88 20.89
C SER A 799 26.45 -0.31 20.60
N GLU A 800 25.56 -0.39 21.58
CA GLU A 800 24.23 0.23 21.53
C GLU A 800 24.30 1.74 21.24
N GLU A 801 25.34 2.42 21.72
CA GLU A 801 25.57 3.86 21.49
C GLU A 801 25.82 4.17 20.01
N THR A 802 26.65 3.38 19.33
CA THR A 802 26.91 3.55 17.88
C THR A 802 25.69 3.20 17.04
N VAL A 803 24.92 2.17 17.41
CA VAL A 803 23.68 1.82 16.70
C VAL A 803 22.55 2.84 16.96
N THR A 804 22.54 3.48 18.14
CA THR A 804 21.64 4.62 18.42
C THR A 804 21.95 5.80 17.50
N ARG A 805 23.23 6.16 17.35
CA ARG A 805 23.64 7.19 16.38
C ARG A 805 23.28 6.84 14.93
N LEU A 806 23.37 5.56 14.53
CA LEU A 806 22.90 5.10 13.20
C LEU A 806 21.40 5.37 13.00
N ALA A 807 20.58 5.07 14.00
CA ALA A 807 19.14 5.33 13.97
C ALA A 807 18.81 6.83 13.92
N GLU A 808 19.50 7.65 14.71
CA GLU A 808 19.36 9.11 14.70
C GLU A 808 19.78 9.72 13.35
N ALA A 809 20.89 9.25 12.78
CA ALA A 809 21.34 9.65 11.46
C ALA A 809 20.28 9.29 10.39
N LEU A 810 19.75 8.06 10.42
CA LEU A 810 18.67 7.60 9.53
C LEU A 810 17.43 8.49 9.60
N LEU A 811 16.96 8.81 10.81
CA LEU A 811 15.84 9.73 11.02
C LEU A 811 16.10 11.12 10.44
N SER A 812 17.31 11.65 10.65
CA SER A 812 17.72 12.97 10.17
C SER A 812 17.75 13.04 8.64
N VAL A 813 18.45 12.11 7.98
CA VAL A 813 18.54 12.11 6.50
C VAL A 813 17.23 11.77 5.83
N THR A 814 16.38 10.92 6.44
CA THR A 814 15.03 10.64 5.92
C THR A 814 14.21 11.92 5.84
N ARG A 815 14.22 12.74 6.91
CA ARG A 815 13.48 14.01 6.95
C ARG A 815 13.94 14.97 5.84
N ILE A 816 15.25 15.12 5.67
CA ILE A 816 15.84 16.03 4.67
C ILE A 816 15.54 15.53 3.26
N ALA A 817 15.90 14.28 2.94
CA ALA A 817 15.75 13.69 1.61
C ALA A 817 14.28 13.59 1.14
N CYS A 818 13.32 13.45 2.06
CA CYS A 818 11.89 13.53 1.73
C CYS A 818 11.40 14.98 1.51
N SER A 819 12.05 15.98 2.11
CA SER A 819 11.71 17.39 1.93
C SER A 819 12.34 18.03 0.69
N ASP A 820 13.55 17.61 0.33
CA ASP A 820 14.27 18.03 -0.87
C ASP A 820 14.97 16.82 -1.53
N PRO A 821 14.32 16.14 -2.50
CA PRO A 821 14.92 15.04 -3.24
C PRO A 821 15.91 15.48 -4.34
N ASP A 822 16.13 16.79 -4.51
CA ASP A 822 17.14 17.38 -5.39
C ASP A 822 18.45 17.74 -4.65
N ILE A 823 18.52 17.54 -3.32
CA ILE A 823 19.72 17.72 -2.52
C ILE A 823 20.90 16.85 -3.01
N SER A 824 22.11 17.38 -2.89
CA SER A 824 23.35 16.67 -3.22
C SER A 824 23.61 15.49 -2.28
N MET A 825 24.17 14.41 -2.82
CA MET A 825 24.68 13.29 -2.03
C MET A 825 25.78 13.72 -1.04
N VAL A 826 26.56 14.75 -1.37
CA VAL A 826 27.59 15.31 -0.48
C VAL A 826 26.95 15.98 0.75
N ASP A 827 25.96 16.85 0.55
CA ASP A 827 25.29 17.56 1.66
C ASP A 827 24.54 16.60 2.61
N LEU A 828 23.96 15.53 2.05
CA LEU A 828 23.37 14.45 2.83
C LEU A 828 24.43 13.63 3.61
N SER A 829 25.56 13.32 2.99
CA SER A 829 26.66 12.59 3.65
C SER A 829 27.28 13.42 4.78
N ASP A 830 27.49 14.71 4.58
CA ASP A 830 27.92 15.66 5.61
C ASP A 830 26.92 15.68 6.78
N THR A 831 25.61 15.57 6.51
CA THR A 831 24.60 15.46 7.57
C THR A 831 24.74 14.16 8.36
N VAL A 832 24.96 13.01 7.70
CA VAL A 832 25.23 11.74 8.40
C VAL A 832 26.44 11.88 9.32
N ILE A 833 27.56 12.37 8.77
CA ILE A 833 28.83 12.54 9.50
C ILE A 833 28.66 13.47 10.70
N GLN A 834 27.87 14.54 10.59
CA GLN A 834 27.55 15.44 11.70
C GLN A 834 26.75 14.77 12.82
N GLN A 835 25.76 13.92 12.50
CA GLN A 835 24.96 13.19 13.50
C GLN A 835 25.80 12.11 14.21
N LEU A 836 26.70 11.44 13.49
CA LEU A 836 27.59 10.43 14.05
C LEU A 836 28.68 11.00 14.98
N GLY A 837 29.03 12.28 14.80
CA GLY A 837 29.83 13.06 15.75
C GLY A 837 31.35 12.93 15.61
N ALA A 838 32.08 13.84 16.26
CA ALA A 838 33.51 14.04 16.05
C ALA A 838 34.40 12.82 16.40
N ALA A 839 33.96 11.93 17.29
CA ALA A 839 34.73 10.74 17.64
C ALA A 839 34.89 9.74 16.48
N GLN A 840 33.97 9.72 15.51
CA GLN A 840 34.11 8.95 14.28
C GLN A 840 34.81 9.73 13.16
N GLN A 841 34.91 11.06 13.22
CA GLN A 841 35.66 11.84 12.21
C GLN A 841 37.16 11.48 12.21
N ASP A 842 37.75 11.24 13.40
CA ASP A 842 39.14 10.75 13.51
C ASP A 842 39.29 9.30 12.97
N LEU A 843 38.25 8.45 13.09
CA LEU A 843 38.27 7.07 12.58
C LEU A 843 38.09 7.03 11.05
N VAL A 844 37.19 7.85 10.51
CA VAL A 844 36.99 8.02 9.05
C VAL A 844 38.25 8.61 8.42
N ALA A 845 38.89 9.58 9.07
CA ALA A 845 40.18 10.12 8.62
C ALA A 845 41.31 9.07 8.65
N ALA A 846 41.29 8.14 9.62
CA ALA A 846 42.25 7.04 9.70
C ALA A 846 42.02 5.95 8.64
N LEU A 847 40.75 5.67 8.28
CA LEU A 847 40.38 4.69 7.26
C LEU A 847 40.50 5.23 5.82
N ALA A 848 40.40 6.55 5.63
CA ALA A 848 40.58 7.21 4.34
C ALA A 848 42.06 7.36 3.92
N MET A 849 43.02 6.95 4.76
CA MET A 849 44.42 6.86 4.36
C MET A 849 44.62 5.66 3.42
N PRO A 850 45.19 5.82 2.21
CA PRO A 850 45.60 4.69 1.42
C PRO A 850 46.64 3.89 2.20
N ILE A 851 46.48 2.57 2.23
CA ILE A 851 47.52 1.66 2.71
C ILE A 851 48.70 1.81 1.74
N GLU A 852 49.74 2.54 2.15
CA GLU A 852 51.02 2.51 1.43
C GLU A 852 51.55 1.06 1.47
N GLU A 853 51.77 0.49 0.29
CA GLU A 853 52.42 -0.82 0.15
C GLU A 853 53.87 -0.71 0.65
N ASP A 854 54.13 -1.13 1.90
CA ASP A 854 55.48 -1.39 2.38
C ASP A 854 55.50 -2.62 3.33
N PHE A 855 55.94 -3.75 2.74
CA PHE A 855 56.36 -5.05 3.32
C PHE A 855 55.32 -6.09 3.77
#